data_AF-A0A9X3YP56-F1
#
_entry.id   AF-A0A9X3YP56-F1
#
_cell.length_a   1.000
_cell.length_b   1.000
_cell.length_c   1.000
_cell.angle_alpha   90.00
_cell.angle_beta   90.00
_cell.angle_gamma   90.00
#
_symmetry.space_group_name_H-M   'P 1'
#
loop_
_entity.id
_entity.type
_entity.pdbx_description
1 polymer ?
#
loop_
_entity_poly.entity_id
_entity_poly.type
_entity_poly.pdbx_seq_one_letter_code
_entity_poly.pdbx_strand_id
1 'polypeptide(L)'
;MEPQERSFAIRSRAWPTGLAAALALSLAAHAQSSPDPLALRGSASVPAYVEYDKKVRASEQLSPLSGELFGEDVSSYTGATEFSHVDIDIPGNNALPVQLRRRFVVSALVPDQAHDPRGGPGNAFGGLANWDIEVPYVYGTFDSHYGWNIPLGASSQQPRCSQNFAPRKTAPNVTIRDVWSGNKVHIPGRGDKEILRLDASYPPLQYPTDGRAPTWSTSEFDAFACTPHAVSSNGEGFAMTTPAGITYTFDVYRERAYASVEAGGNTNLRKVVYLLASSIADRYGNAVTYTYDDVGRPTSIRDNGGGREIRLTYDATSSRLLTSASVTVAIPGQSTQTRTWRYAYENGADGLPRLKTVTLPDTASQWIFDYHYNAPGDPDPVPDTYLYVQYLPPKPSNNECAAATFQPARFSMRITHPSGANGDFRFAMGRQQRTVPQPNCPTGGGQFLKTPYVDTYSLASKTLSDTADTSSTWRYAYAIGTCTRCTNTVMTQPGNSGTVTYRFSNVYGATLAGTTPAGSAIEGQLLDTITRDSNNAELNRVANTYVTGVDLSGIPLTGYPFPARYGLGGGGDDPSSGSVRPLKSVVTTQQGVTFTKLHKTFDALARPLEVERSSPLGTKTETTAYVDDKQRWILGLVDTVTNDVLPLNPVVDNRYDALGNLIEVTVVRPHRPTDDVERRRHARERHRRCEHDDARCVQARHSALA
;
A
#
# COMPACT_ATOMS: atom_id res chain seq x y z
N MET A 1 -24.84 42.73 -45.37
CA MET A 1 -25.10 44.06 -45.94
C MET A 1 -24.67 45.08 -44.91
N GLU A 2 -23.59 45.80 -45.21
CA GLU A 2 -23.22 47.11 -44.66
C GLU A 2 -24.44 48.04 -44.52
N PRO A 3 -24.44 49.03 -43.60
CA PRO A 3 -23.57 50.22 -43.69
C PRO A 3 -22.90 50.61 -42.35
N GLN A 4 -21.63 51.04 -42.34
CA GLN A 4 -21.09 52.34 -42.78
C GLN A 4 -21.45 53.52 -41.86
N GLU A 5 -20.37 54.00 -41.26
CA GLU A 5 -20.10 55.24 -40.52
C GLU A 5 -20.81 56.50 -41.01
N ARG A 6 -21.01 57.48 -40.12
CA ARG A 6 -20.36 58.80 -40.24
C ARG A 6 -20.56 59.69 -39.00
N SER A 7 -19.43 60.24 -38.56
CA SER A 7 -19.25 61.22 -37.51
C SER A 7 -19.87 62.58 -37.80
N PHE A 8 -20.18 63.35 -36.75
CA PHE A 8 -20.02 64.81 -36.78
C PHE A 8 -19.54 65.33 -35.42
N ALA A 9 -18.49 66.15 -35.46
CA ALA A 9 -17.78 66.74 -34.34
C ALA A 9 -18.10 68.23 -34.21
N ILE A 10 -18.18 68.78 -32.98
CA ILE A 10 -18.00 70.21 -32.66
C ILE A 10 -17.41 70.26 -31.23
N ARG A 11 -16.09 70.52 -31.03
CA ARG A 11 -15.44 71.83 -30.70
C ARG A 11 -16.10 72.53 -29.49
N SER A 12 -15.46 73.02 -28.42
CA SER A 12 -14.14 73.66 -28.26
C SER A 12 -13.92 74.16 -26.81
N ARG A 13 -12.67 74.58 -26.51
CA ARG A 13 -12.12 75.46 -25.45
C ARG A 13 -11.40 74.74 -24.27
N ALA A 14 -10.07 74.62 -24.27
CA ALA A 14 -8.97 75.60 -23.99
C ALA A 14 -8.90 76.01 -22.49
N TRP A 15 -8.03 75.39 -21.65
CA TRP A 15 -6.61 75.73 -21.31
C TRP A 15 -6.45 77.08 -20.56
N PRO A 16 -5.64 77.20 -19.46
CA PRO A 16 -4.17 77.11 -19.60
C PRO A 16 -3.33 76.54 -18.41
N THR A 17 -2.26 75.84 -18.81
CA THR A 17 -0.85 75.80 -18.34
C THR A 17 -0.43 76.11 -16.89
N GLY A 18 0.34 75.16 -16.33
CA GLY A 18 1.42 75.38 -15.36
C GLY A 18 2.54 74.35 -15.59
N LEU A 19 3.75 74.82 -15.91
CA LEU A 19 4.96 74.06 -16.23
C LEU A 19 5.74 73.66 -14.96
N ALA A 20 6.20 72.40 -14.87
CA ALA A 20 7.41 72.02 -14.14
C ALA A 20 8.01 70.74 -14.74
N ALA A 21 9.34 70.72 -14.87
CA ALA A 21 10.10 69.86 -15.75
C ALA A 21 10.64 68.56 -15.09
N ALA A 22 10.91 67.59 -15.97
CA ALA A 22 11.95 66.55 -15.91
C ALA A 22 11.89 65.45 -14.83
N LEU A 23 11.57 64.21 -15.25
CA LEU A 23 12.54 63.12 -15.38
C LEU A 23 11.88 61.92 -16.09
N ALA A 24 12.49 61.45 -17.19
CA ALA A 24 12.09 60.22 -17.85
C ALA A 24 12.75 59.04 -17.12
N LEU A 25 11.94 58.19 -16.47
CA LEU A 25 12.32 56.84 -16.06
C LEU A 25 11.31 55.85 -16.63
N SER A 26 11.81 54.92 -17.44
CA SER A 26 11.12 53.73 -17.90
C SER A 26 10.69 52.85 -16.72
N LEU A 27 9.39 52.81 -16.41
CA LEU A 27 8.84 51.80 -15.51
C LEU A 27 8.58 50.50 -16.27
N ALA A 28 9.47 49.53 -16.06
CA ALA A 28 9.13 48.12 -16.21
C ALA A 28 8.08 47.77 -15.13
N ALA A 29 6.87 47.46 -15.57
CA ALA A 29 5.81 46.96 -14.68
C ALA A 29 6.27 45.64 -14.05
N HIS A 30 6.71 45.71 -12.80
CA HIS A 30 6.82 44.56 -11.93
C HIS A 30 5.41 44.06 -11.64
N ALA A 31 5.02 42.95 -12.26
CA ALA A 31 3.85 42.19 -11.84
C ALA A 31 4.15 41.63 -10.43
N GLN A 32 3.74 42.39 -9.40
CA GLN A 32 3.62 41.86 -8.05
C GLN A 32 2.53 40.80 -8.09
N SER A 33 2.93 39.53 -7.96
CA SER A 33 2.05 38.43 -7.60
C SER A 33 1.39 38.77 -6.26
N SER A 34 0.14 39.20 -6.31
CA SER A 34 -0.72 39.31 -5.14
C SER A 34 -0.87 37.91 -4.50
N PRO A 35 -0.65 37.76 -3.18
CA PRO A 35 -0.93 36.51 -2.50
C PRO A 35 -2.43 36.19 -2.57
N ASP A 36 -2.74 34.91 -2.80
CA ASP A 36 -4.09 34.34 -2.79
C ASP A 36 -4.91 34.85 -1.58
N PRO A 37 -6.17 35.30 -1.77
CA PRO A 37 -7.05 35.68 -0.66
C PRO A 37 -7.64 34.49 0.10
N LEU A 38 -7.15 33.25 -0.11
CA LEU A 38 -7.41 32.11 0.77
C LEU A 38 -6.31 32.01 1.84
N ALA A 39 -6.06 33.13 2.52
CA ALA A 39 -5.19 33.18 3.68
C ALA A 39 -5.91 32.63 4.92
N LEU A 40 -5.26 31.65 5.56
CA LEU A 40 -5.33 31.31 6.98
C LEU A 40 -6.70 31.50 7.66
N ARG A 41 -7.56 30.48 7.57
CA ARG A 41 -8.39 30.14 8.74
C ARG A 41 -7.52 29.30 9.67
N GLY A 42 -7.55 29.61 10.98
CA GLY A 42 -6.63 29.08 11.99
C GLY A 42 -6.36 27.58 11.84
N SER A 43 -5.08 27.21 11.89
CA SER A 43 -4.63 25.81 11.85
C SER A 43 -5.31 25.06 12.99
N ALA A 44 -6.13 24.10 12.62
CA ALA A 44 -6.80 23.28 13.59
C ALA A 44 -5.84 22.11 13.94
N SER A 45 -5.82 21.75 15.23
CA SER A 45 -4.68 21.10 15.88
C SER A 45 -5.07 19.86 16.64
N VAL A 46 -4.43 18.74 16.34
CA VAL A 46 -4.76 17.47 16.97
C VAL A 46 -3.87 17.20 18.18
N PRO A 47 -4.42 16.62 19.27
CA PRO A 47 -3.60 16.16 20.38
C PRO A 47 -2.59 15.10 19.95
N ALA A 48 -1.41 15.08 20.57
CA ALA A 48 -0.36 14.10 20.32
C ALA A 48 -0.85 12.64 20.32
N TYR A 49 -1.73 12.27 21.26
CA TYR A 49 -2.32 10.93 21.36
C TYR A 49 -3.10 10.49 20.10
N VAL A 50 -3.82 11.40 19.43
CA VAL A 50 -4.57 11.07 18.20
C VAL A 50 -3.62 10.79 17.04
N GLU A 51 -2.50 11.52 17.00
CA GLU A 51 -1.47 11.27 16.01
C GLU A 51 -0.80 9.92 16.24
N TYR A 52 -0.59 9.50 17.49
CA TYR A 52 -0.06 8.16 17.77
C TYR A 52 -0.93 7.03 17.22
N ASP A 53 -2.25 7.18 17.23
CA ASP A 53 -3.18 6.17 16.71
C ASP A 53 -3.05 5.99 15.18
N LYS A 54 -2.76 7.07 14.45
CA LYS A 54 -2.52 7.07 13.00
C LYS A 54 -1.16 6.48 12.59
N LYS A 55 -0.25 6.23 13.55
CA LYS A 55 1.14 5.78 13.30
C LYS A 55 1.31 4.26 13.28
N VAL A 56 0.25 3.49 13.52
CA VAL A 56 0.35 2.03 13.67
C VAL A 56 -0.27 1.36 12.45
N ARG A 57 0.52 0.49 11.80
CA ARG A 57 0.29 -0.65 10.87
C ARG A 57 -1.02 -0.85 10.09
N ALA A 58 -2.10 -0.10 10.29
CA ALA A 58 -3.37 -0.27 9.61
C ALA A 58 -3.22 -0.17 8.07
N SER A 59 -2.23 0.58 7.56
CA SER A 59 -1.90 0.60 6.12
C SER A 59 -0.92 -0.49 5.67
N GLU A 60 0.02 -0.93 6.53
CA GLU A 60 1.01 -1.98 6.18
C GLU A 60 0.46 -3.42 6.30
N GLN A 61 -0.61 -3.62 7.08
CA GLN A 61 -1.27 -4.91 7.30
C GLN A 61 -2.47 -5.16 6.38
N LEU A 62 -2.69 -4.28 5.42
CA LEU A 62 -3.53 -4.59 4.27
C LEU A 62 -2.78 -5.64 3.45
N SER A 63 -3.44 -6.76 3.20
CA SER A 63 -2.86 -7.82 2.38
C SER A 63 -2.73 -7.27 0.94
N PRO A 64 -1.82 -7.79 0.10
CA PRO A 64 -1.81 -7.40 -1.31
C PRO A 64 -3.23 -7.55 -1.88
N LEU A 65 -3.76 -6.46 -2.43
CA LEU A 65 -5.17 -6.30 -2.81
C LEU A 65 -5.73 -7.56 -3.48
N SER A 66 -6.54 -8.34 -2.76
CA SER A 66 -7.44 -9.31 -3.39
C SER A 66 -8.71 -8.54 -3.75
N GLY A 67 -8.72 -7.90 -4.92
CA GLY A 67 -9.85 -7.11 -5.37
C GLY A 67 -11.14 -7.94 -5.38
N GLU A 68 -12.03 -7.64 -4.45
CA GLU A 68 -13.41 -8.11 -4.45
C GLU A 68 -14.24 -7.29 -5.44
N LEU A 69 -15.53 -7.63 -5.64
CA LEU A 69 -16.38 -7.03 -6.69
C LEU A 69 -16.42 -5.48 -6.67
N PHE A 70 -16.27 -4.85 -5.51
CA PHE A 70 -16.30 -3.39 -5.35
C PHE A 70 -14.92 -2.80 -5.01
N GLY A 71 -13.85 -3.56 -5.25
CA GLY A 71 -12.47 -3.11 -5.05
C GLY A 71 -12.07 -2.93 -3.59
N GLU A 72 -12.87 -3.43 -2.64
CA GLU A 72 -12.57 -3.35 -1.22
C GLU A 72 -11.44 -4.30 -0.81
N ASP A 73 -10.58 -3.83 0.09
CA ASP A 73 -9.62 -4.63 0.84
C ASP A 73 -9.80 -4.35 2.33
N VAL A 74 -9.95 -5.41 3.13
CA VAL A 74 -10.34 -5.34 4.53
C VAL A 74 -9.31 -6.06 5.37
N SER A 75 -8.65 -5.34 6.28
CA SER A 75 -7.75 -5.95 7.25
C SER A 75 -8.51 -6.91 8.15
N SER A 76 -8.17 -8.20 8.09
CA SER A 76 -8.73 -9.18 9.03
C SER A 76 -8.27 -8.94 10.48
N TYR A 77 -7.23 -8.13 10.71
CA TYR A 77 -6.72 -7.79 12.04
C TYR A 77 -7.48 -6.63 12.69
N THR A 78 -7.67 -5.52 11.97
CA THR A 78 -8.28 -4.30 12.54
C THR A 78 -9.64 -3.94 11.96
N GLY A 79 -10.02 -4.52 10.82
CA GLY A 79 -11.18 -4.10 10.05
C GLY A 79 -11.01 -2.82 9.24
N ALA A 80 -9.82 -2.20 9.29
CA ALA A 80 -9.48 -1.07 8.44
C ALA A 80 -9.71 -1.47 6.97
N THR A 81 -10.32 -0.57 6.21
CA THR A 81 -10.75 -0.87 4.84
C THR A 81 -10.34 0.24 3.90
N GLU A 82 -9.90 -0.17 2.72
CA GLU A 82 -9.73 0.71 1.58
C GLU A 82 -10.47 0.17 0.35
N PHE A 83 -10.78 1.06 -0.59
CA PHE A 83 -11.37 0.73 -1.87
C PHE A 83 -10.42 1.17 -2.97
N SER A 84 -10.13 0.30 -3.93
CA SER A 84 -9.27 0.58 -5.08
C SER A 84 -9.95 0.15 -6.37
N HIS A 85 -10.11 1.09 -7.31
CA HIS A 85 -10.71 0.82 -8.62
C HIS A 85 -9.70 1.14 -9.72
N VAL A 86 -9.54 0.21 -10.65
CA VAL A 86 -8.84 0.44 -11.90
C VAL A 86 -9.85 0.97 -12.91
N ASP A 87 -9.76 2.26 -13.22
CA ASP A 87 -10.66 2.86 -14.21
C ASP A 87 -10.16 2.58 -15.63
N ILE A 88 -8.84 2.64 -15.84
CA ILE A 88 -8.20 2.46 -17.14
C ILE A 88 -6.98 1.56 -16.97
N ASP A 89 -6.88 0.51 -17.77
CA ASP A 89 -5.69 -0.34 -17.88
C ASP A 89 -5.34 -0.54 -19.36
N ILE A 90 -4.16 -0.07 -19.78
CA ILE A 90 -3.70 -0.25 -21.15
C ILE A 90 -2.65 -1.37 -21.17
N PRO A 91 -3.02 -2.60 -21.60
CA PRO A 91 -2.06 -3.69 -21.69
C PRO A 91 -0.96 -3.36 -22.70
N GLY A 92 0.25 -3.83 -22.41
CA GLY A 92 1.41 -3.66 -23.28
C GLY A 92 2.17 -4.98 -23.49
N ASN A 93 3.29 -4.91 -24.18
CA ASN A 93 4.22 -6.02 -24.38
C ASN A 93 5.16 -6.26 -23.17
N ASN A 94 5.00 -5.49 -22.10
CA ASN A 94 5.78 -5.56 -20.88
C ASN A 94 4.86 -5.44 -19.66
N ALA A 95 5.37 -5.84 -18.50
CA ALA A 95 4.62 -5.89 -17.25
C ALA A 95 4.44 -4.53 -16.57
N LEU A 96 5.03 -3.44 -17.09
CA LEU A 96 4.89 -2.12 -16.48
C LEU A 96 3.47 -1.56 -16.72
N PRO A 97 2.77 -1.15 -15.64
CA PRO A 97 1.40 -0.71 -15.74
C PRO A 97 1.30 0.70 -16.33
N VAL A 98 0.54 0.85 -17.41
CA VAL A 98 -0.04 2.14 -17.83
C VAL A 98 -1.50 2.11 -17.40
N GLN A 99 -1.71 2.45 -16.13
CA GLN A 99 -2.96 2.22 -15.43
C GLN A 99 -3.39 3.50 -14.68
N LEU A 100 -4.67 3.85 -14.78
CA LEU A 100 -5.32 4.83 -13.91
C LEU A 100 -6.08 4.07 -12.84
N ARG A 101 -5.63 4.25 -11.60
CA ARG A 101 -6.24 3.65 -10.41
C ARG A 101 -6.61 4.76 -9.44
N ARG A 102 -7.73 4.58 -8.76
CA ARG A 102 -8.18 5.47 -7.69
C ARG A 102 -8.35 4.71 -6.39
N ARG A 103 -8.03 5.36 -5.27
CA ARG A 103 -8.06 4.77 -3.92
C ARG A 103 -8.87 5.63 -2.96
N PHE A 104 -9.65 4.98 -2.09
CA PHE A 104 -10.35 5.61 -0.98
C PHE A 104 -10.09 4.84 0.31
N VAL A 105 -9.54 5.51 1.31
CA VAL A 105 -9.23 4.92 2.61
C VAL A 105 -10.27 5.34 3.63
N VAL A 106 -10.91 4.38 4.30
CA VAL A 106 -11.85 4.63 5.39
C VAL A 106 -11.04 4.86 6.68
N SER A 107 -10.72 6.12 6.96
CA SER A 107 -9.93 6.50 8.13
C SER A 107 -10.56 7.65 8.92
N ALA A 108 -10.32 7.68 10.23
CA ALA A 108 -10.86 8.71 11.11
C ALA A 108 -10.31 10.11 10.78
N LEU A 109 -11.23 11.05 10.61
CA LEU A 109 -10.95 12.48 10.47
C LEU A 109 -11.22 13.18 11.80
N VAL A 110 -10.41 14.15 12.19
CA VAL A 110 -10.69 14.96 13.39
C VAL A 110 -11.33 16.28 12.94
N PRO A 111 -12.46 16.71 13.55
CA PRO A 111 -13.21 17.91 13.13
C PRO A 111 -12.39 19.20 13.11
N ASP A 112 -11.31 19.26 13.88
CA ASP A 112 -10.37 20.36 13.93
C ASP A 112 -9.13 20.07 13.07
N GLN A 113 -9.30 19.45 11.90
CA GLN A 113 -8.33 19.53 10.82
C GLN A 113 -8.90 20.52 9.82
N ALA A 114 -8.32 21.72 9.75
CA ALA A 114 -8.72 22.74 8.78
C ALA A 114 -8.56 22.11 7.40
N HIS A 115 -9.71 21.83 6.82
CA HIS A 115 -9.87 20.97 5.66
C HIS A 115 -9.14 21.59 4.47
N ASP A 116 -8.28 20.81 3.79
CA ASP A 116 -7.93 21.15 2.41
C ASP A 116 -9.18 20.86 1.57
N PRO A 117 -9.81 21.88 0.91
CA PRO A 117 -11.00 21.68 0.08
C PRO A 117 -10.82 20.65 -1.06
N ARG A 118 -9.60 20.18 -1.30
CA ARG A 118 -9.22 19.19 -2.30
C ARG A 118 -9.33 17.74 -1.83
N GLY A 119 -9.78 17.49 -0.60
CA GLY A 119 -9.86 16.15 0.00
C GLY A 119 -9.16 16.14 1.34
N GLY A 120 -9.79 15.51 2.33
CA GLY A 120 -9.43 15.58 3.74
C GLY A 120 -7.97 15.23 4.09
N PRO A 121 -7.60 15.39 5.38
CA PRO A 121 -6.25 15.16 5.88
C PRO A 121 -5.77 13.74 5.53
N GLY A 122 -4.80 13.65 4.61
CA GLY A 122 -4.30 12.38 4.08
C GLY A 122 -4.49 12.18 2.58
N ASN A 123 -5.25 13.04 1.88
CA ASN A 123 -5.31 13.00 0.42
C ASN A 123 -3.96 13.49 -0.15
N ALA A 124 -3.21 12.57 -0.75
CA ALA A 124 -1.81 12.80 -1.09
C ALA A 124 -1.65 13.76 -2.27
N PHE A 125 -2.57 13.71 -3.23
CA PHE A 125 -2.46 14.44 -4.50
C PHE A 125 -3.59 15.44 -4.74
N GLY A 126 -4.75 15.21 -4.13
CA GLY A 126 -5.99 15.86 -4.49
C GLY A 126 -6.43 15.48 -5.92
N GLY A 127 -7.55 16.04 -6.35
CA GLY A 127 -8.01 15.90 -7.74
C GLY A 127 -9.13 14.88 -7.95
N LEU A 128 -9.42 13.98 -7.01
CA LEU A 128 -10.66 13.18 -7.01
C LEU A 128 -11.47 13.38 -5.72
N ALA A 129 -11.37 14.56 -5.13
CA ALA A 129 -12.07 14.97 -3.91
C ALA A 129 -11.72 14.05 -2.72
N ASN A 130 -12.61 13.16 -2.29
CA ASN A 130 -12.32 12.22 -1.19
C ASN A 130 -11.54 10.97 -1.63
N TRP A 131 -11.29 10.77 -2.93
CA TRP A 131 -10.42 9.72 -3.45
C TRP A 131 -9.06 10.28 -3.87
N ASP A 132 -8.04 9.42 -3.86
CA ASP A 132 -6.71 9.65 -4.42
C ASP A 132 -6.61 9.09 -5.84
N ILE A 133 -5.84 9.74 -6.70
CA ILE A 133 -5.32 9.13 -7.94
C ILE A 133 -4.01 8.45 -7.59
N GLU A 134 -3.93 7.13 -7.73
CA GLU A 134 -2.77 6.36 -7.30
C GLU A 134 -1.61 6.51 -8.30
N VAL A 135 -0.53 7.13 -7.81
CA VAL A 135 0.80 7.10 -8.42
C VAL A 135 1.79 6.57 -7.38
N PRO A 136 2.98 6.06 -7.77
CA PRO A 136 4.01 5.76 -6.79
C PRO A 136 4.60 7.03 -6.17
N TYR A 137 4.84 7.02 -4.86
CA TYR A 137 5.47 8.15 -4.17
C TYR A 137 6.22 7.73 -2.90
N VAL A 138 7.17 8.56 -2.49
CA VAL A 138 7.80 8.52 -1.17
C VAL A 138 7.29 9.70 -0.34
N TYR A 139 6.96 9.49 0.93
CA TYR A 139 6.43 10.56 1.77
C TYR A 139 6.82 10.49 3.25
N GLY A 140 6.66 11.61 3.93
CA GLY A 140 6.75 11.72 5.39
C GLY A 140 6.10 13.01 5.90
N THR A 141 5.72 13.01 7.18
CA THR A 141 5.19 14.20 7.86
C THR A 141 6.32 14.89 8.64
N PHE A 142 6.47 16.19 8.45
CA PHE A 142 7.56 16.98 9.00
C PHE A 142 7.06 18.25 9.63
N ASP A 143 7.92 18.89 10.41
CA ASP A 143 7.72 20.27 10.85
C ASP A 143 7.60 21.19 9.63
N SER A 144 6.61 22.08 9.64
CA SER A 144 6.34 22.97 8.50
C SER A 144 7.50 23.92 8.17
N HIS A 145 8.27 24.33 9.19
CA HIS A 145 9.38 25.26 9.04
C HIS A 145 10.65 24.56 8.55
N TYR A 146 11.00 23.41 9.14
CA TYR A 146 12.25 22.70 8.81
C TYR A 146 12.12 21.71 7.63
N GLY A 147 10.94 21.14 7.42
CA GLY A 147 10.67 20.21 6.33
C GLY A 147 11.57 18.96 6.31
N TRP A 148 11.61 18.30 5.16
CA TRP A 148 12.45 17.12 4.93
C TRP A 148 13.80 17.49 4.32
N ASN A 149 14.50 18.49 4.82
CA ASN A 149 15.86 18.80 4.36
C ASN A 149 16.66 19.63 5.37
N ILE A 150 16.11 20.03 6.52
CA ILE A 150 16.88 20.67 7.58
C ILE A 150 16.86 19.74 8.82
N PRO A 151 17.83 18.82 8.94
CA PRO A 151 17.86 17.88 10.05
C PRO A 151 18.22 18.56 11.38
N LEU A 152 18.03 17.82 12.48
CA LEU A 152 18.45 18.26 13.80
C LEU A 152 19.96 18.58 13.82
N GLY A 153 20.32 19.76 14.33
CA GLY A 153 21.70 20.23 14.40
C GLY A 153 22.24 20.89 13.13
N ALA A 154 21.51 20.87 12.02
CA ALA A 154 21.88 21.59 10.80
C ALA A 154 21.33 23.01 10.77
N SER A 155 22.11 23.94 10.19
CA SER A 155 21.74 25.33 9.92
C SER A 155 21.34 25.57 8.46
N SER A 156 21.59 24.60 7.58
CA SER A 156 21.30 24.68 6.14
C SER A 156 20.60 23.42 5.65
N GLN A 157 20.04 23.51 4.44
CA GLN A 157 19.45 22.36 3.75
C GLN A 157 20.52 21.28 3.49
N GLN A 158 20.12 20.03 3.70
CA GLN A 158 20.91 18.83 3.52
C GLN A 158 20.21 17.90 2.51
N PRO A 159 20.96 17.03 1.81
CA PRO A 159 20.41 15.99 0.98
C PRO A 159 19.46 15.05 1.75
N ARG A 160 18.43 14.53 1.07
CA ARG A 160 17.39 13.70 1.70
C ARG A 160 17.73 12.22 1.77
N CYS A 161 18.45 11.73 0.77
CA CYS A 161 18.69 10.31 0.58
C CYS A 161 20.09 9.90 1.04
N SER A 162 21.12 10.69 0.70
CA SER A 162 22.52 10.37 0.96
C SER A 162 22.95 10.70 2.39
N GLN A 163 22.13 11.44 3.14
CA GLN A 163 22.36 11.76 4.55
C GLN A 163 21.43 10.97 5.45
N ASN A 164 21.95 10.57 6.61
CA ASN A 164 21.10 10.06 7.69
C ASN A 164 20.27 11.22 8.27
N PHE A 165 18.99 11.27 7.93
CA PHE A 165 18.10 12.34 8.32
C PHE A 165 17.37 12.04 9.63
N ALA A 166 17.52 12.93 10.61
CA ALA A 166 16.66 13.02 11.78
C ALA A 166 15.91 14.36 11.72
N PRO A 167 14.57 14.38 11.75
CA PRO A 167 13.83 15.62 11.61
C PRO A 167 14.06 16.56 12.79
N ARG A 168 13.83 17.85 12.53
CA ARG A 168 13.83 18.91 13.52
C ARG A 168 12.40 19.36 13.80
N LYS A 169 12.18 19.89 15.00
CA LYS A 169 10.88 20.44 15.44
C LYS A 169 11.03 21.85 15.99
N THR A 170 9.97 22.64 15.90
CA THR A 170 9.90 24.02 16.38
C THR A 170 9.44 24.09 17.84
N ALA A 171 8.39 23.35 18.21
CA ALA A 171 7.79 23.44 19.54
C ALA A 171 8.55 22.64 20.61
N PRO A 172 8.82 23.20 21.82
CA PRO A 172 9.63 22.55 22.86
C PRO A 172 8.95 21.33 23.52
N ASN A 173 7.66 21.40 23.86
CA ASN A 173 6.94 20.31 24.56
C ASN A 173 6.31 19.25 23.64
N VAL A 174 6.42 19.43 22.32
CA VAL A 174 6.08 18.41 21.33
C VAL A 174 7.31 17.51 21.15
N THR A 175 7.17 16.19 21.13
CA THR A 175 8.29 15.28 20.84
C THR A 175 8.52 15.17 19.34
N ILE A 176 9.70 14.69 18.92
CA ILE A 176 9.93 14.47 17.48
C ILE A 176 8.96 13.44 16.88
N ARG A 177 8.55 12.46 17.70
CA ARG A 177 7.63 11.39 17.32
C ARG A 177 6.20 11.88 17.13
N ASP A 178 5.81 12.98 17.77
CA ASP A 178 4.52 13.64 17.53
C ASP A 178 4.44 14.29 16.14
N VAL A 179 5.60 14.63 15.58
CA VAL A 179 5.72 15.33 14.30
C VAL A 179 6.01 14.37 13.15
N TRP A 180 6.91 13.42 13.36
CA TRP A 180 7.42 12.52 12.35
C TRP A 180 7.39 11.06 12.82
N SER A 181 6.86 10.19 11.96
CA SER A 181 6.66 8.77 12.24
C SER A 181 7.37 7.86 11.25
N GLY A 182 8.56 8.27 10.79
CA GLY A 182 9.28 7.57 9.72
C GLY A 182 8.83 7.99 8.33
N ASN A 183 9.63 7.62 7.34
CA ASN A 183 9.37 7.86 5.92
C ASN A 183 8.84 6.57 5.29
N LYS A 184 7.93 6.67 4.33
CA LYS A 184 7.31 5.52 3.68
C LYS A 184 7.38 5.65 2.17
N VAL A 185 7.35 4.52 1.49
CA VAL A 185 7.10 4.43 0.05
C VAL A 185 5.72 3.81 -0.15
N HIS A 186 4.90 4.43 -1.00
CA HIS A 186 3.65 3.86 -1.49
C HIS A 186 3.83 3.41 -2.92
N ILE A 187 3.56 2.14 -3.18
CA ILE A 187 3.47 1.61 -4.54
C ILE A 187 2.05 1.09 -4.76
N PRO A 188 1.34 1.56 -5.79
CA PRO A 188 0.02 1.03 -6.12
C PRO A 188 0.06 -0.50 -6.25
N GLY A 189 -0.83 -1.20 -5.55
CA GLY A 189 -0.84 -2.66 -5.50
C GLY A 189 0.05 -3.33 -4.44
N ARG A 190 1.06 -2.64 -3.89
CA ARG A 190 1.91 -3.13 -2.78
C ARG A 190 1.67 -2.42 -1.45
N GLY A 191 0.93 -1.29 -1.48
CA GLY A 191 0.61 -0.49 -0.31
C GLY A 191 1.80 0.34 0.19
N ASP A 192 1.68 0.82 1.42
CA ASP A 192 2.73 1.58 2.10
C ASP A 192 3.75 0.63 2.74
N LYS A 193 5.04 0.99 2.66
CA LYS A 193 6.14 0.33 3.39
C LYS A 193 7.06 1.38 4.01
N GLU A 194 7.43 1.19 5.27
CA GLU A 194 8.47 2.00 5.90
C GLU A 194 9.81 1.89 5.15
N ILE A 195 10.46 3.03 4.93
CA ILE A 195 11.82 3.13 4.41
C ILE A 195 12.77 3.03 5.60
N LEU A 196 13.53 1.95 5.64
CA LEU A 196 14.41 1.55 6.73
C LEU A 196 15.85 1.88 6.38
N ARG A 197 16.60 2.48 7.31
CA ARG A 197 18.02 2.78 7.11
C ARG A 197 18.85 1.51 7.13
N LEU A 198 19.77 1.38 6.19
CA LEU A 198 20.86 0.40 6.26
C LEU A 198 22.09 1.11 6.82
N ASP A 199 22.73 0.55 7.84
CA ASP A 199 24.02 1.01 8.34
C ASP A 199 25.15 0.04 7.98
N ALA A 200 26.40 0.46 8.17
CA ALA A 200 27.58 -0.30 7.79
C ALA A 200 27.71 -1.69 8.47
N SER A 201 26.93 -1.95 9.52
CA SER A 201 26.94 -3.22 10.25
C SER A 201 26.01 -4.27 9.63
N TYR A 202 25.17 -3.90 8.66
CA TYR A 202 24.33 -4.85 7.94
C TYR A 202 25.16 -5.64 6.92
N PRO A 203 25.02 -6.98 6.85
CA PRO A 203 25.85 -7.80 5.99
C PRO A 203 25.60 -7.52 4.50
N PRO A 204 26.62 -7.59 3.63
CA PRO A 204 26.52 -7.32 2.19
C PRO A 204 25.52 -8.17 1.41
N LEU A 205 25.05 -9.25 2.00
CA LEU A 205 24.13 -10.16 1.33
C LEU A 205 22.72 -9.59 1.15
N GLN A 206 22.40 -8.44 1.76
CA GLN A 206 21.07 -7.79 1.76
C GLN A 206 20.97 -6.53 0.90
N TYR A 207 21.97 -6.26 0.06
CA TYR A 207 21.91 -5.10 -0.82
C TYR A 207 22.59 -5.29 -2.19
N PRO A 208 22.26 -4.45 -3.19
CA PRO A 208 22.85 -4.55 -4.51
C PRO A 208 24.37 -4.46 -4.50
N THR A 209 25.02 -5.22 -5.37
CA THR A 209 26.48 -5.18 -5.60
C THR A 209 26.84 -4.33 -6.81
N ASP A 210 26.03 -3.32 -7.14
CA ASP A 210 26.16 -2.44 -8.31
C ASP A 210 27.19 -1.31 -8.11
N GLY A 211 27.94 -1.33 -7.00
CA GLY A 211 28.92 -0.32 -6.65
C GLY A 211 28.34 0.91 -5.94
N ARG A 212 27.02 0.98 -5.72
CA ARG A 212 26.39 2.03 -4.93
C ARG A 212 26.26 1.58 -3.47
N ALA A 213 26.64 2.44 -2.54
CA ALA A 213 26.36 2.19 -1.13
C ALA A 213 24.84 2.32 -0.91
N PRO A 214 24.15 1.27 -0.47
CA PRO A 214 22.72 1.32 -0.22
C PRO A 214 22.49 2.11 1.08
N THR A 215 21.61 3.10 1.01
CA THR A 215 21.30 3.92 2.18
C THR A 215 20.02 3.46 2.87
N TRP A 216 19.10 2.84 2.12
CA TRP A 216 17.78 2.46 2.63
C TRP A 216 17.23 1.17 1.99
N SER A 217 16.32 0.50 2.71
CA SER A 217 15.57 -0.68 2.27
C SER A 217 14.11 -0.64 2.73
N THR A 218 13.27 -1.58 2.31
CA THR A 218 11.98 -1.91 2.93
C THR A 218 12.02 -3.31 3.58
N SER A 219 10.91 -3.72 4.19
CA SER A 219 10.66 -5.10 4.62
C SER A 219 10.47 -6.10 3.47
N GLU A 220 10.43 -5.64 2.22
CA GLU A 220 10.38 -6.46 1.01
C GLU A 220 11.73 -6.49 0.26
N PHE A 221 12.82 -6.04 0.90
CA PHE A 221 14.15 -5.93 0.28
C PHE A 221 14.18 -5.01 -0.95
N ASP A 222 13.33 -3.98 -1.03
CA ASP A 222 13.55 -2.91 -2.03
C ASP A 222 14.88 -2.20 -1.73
N ALA A 223 15.68 -1.86 -2.74
CA ALA A 223 16.96 -1.17 -2.58
C ALA A 223 16.90 0.28 -3.05
N PHE A 224 17.31 1.23 -2.20
CA PHE A 224 17.28 2.65 -2.53
C PHE A 224 18.67 3.20 -2.86
N ALA A 225 18.75 3.92 -3.97
CA ALA A 225 19.84 4.79 -4.35
C ALA A 225 19.37 6.25 -4.37
N CYS A 226 20.32 7.18 -4.31
CA CYS A 226 20.05 8.61 -4.34
C CYS A 226 20.12 9.13 -5.77
N THR A 227 19.14 9.95 -6.16
CA THR A 227 19.14 10.63 -7.45
C THR A 227 19.17 12.15 -7.23
N PRO A 228 19.90 12.92 -8.06
CA PRO A 228 19.80 14.37 -8.04
C PRO A 228 18.34 14.81 -8.28
N HIS A 229 17.90 15.88 -7.62
CA HIS A 229 16.59 16.49 -7.89
C HIS A 229 16.76 17.93 -8.39
N ALA A 230 16.32 18.20 -9.61
CA ALA A 230 16.62 19.45 -10.33
C ALA A 230 15.89 20.70 -9.81
N VAL A 231 14.80 20.57 -9.05
CA VAL A 231 13.83 21.68 -8.82
C VAL A 231 13.94 22.36 -7.45
N SER A 232 14.90 21.98 -6.61
CA SER A 232 15.28 22.80 -5.45
C SER A 232 16.79 22.69 -5.29
N SER A 233 17.46 23.83 -5.09
CA SER A 233 18.92 23.96 -5.19
C SER A 233 19.74 23.07 -4.24
N ASN A 234 19.12 22.26 -3.37
CA ASN A 234 19.78 21.33 -2.46
C ASN A 234 18.98 20.02 -2.18
N GLY A 235 18.05 19.61 -3.06
CA GLY A 235 17.25 18.39 -2.86
C GLY A 235 17.84 17.15 -3.54
N GLU A 236 17.77 15.99 -2.89
CA GLU A 236 17.88 14.67 -3.54
C GLU A 236 16.50 14.01 -3.60
N GLY A 237 16.30 13.17 -4.61
CA GLY A 237 15.22 12.19 -4.71
C GLY A 237 15.72 10.77 -4.41
N PHE A 238 14.83 9.80 -4.60
CA PHE A 238 15.12 8.38 -4.41
C PHE A 238 14.96 7.60 -5.72
N ALA A 239 15.84 6.64 -5.96
CA ALA A 239 15.67 5.60 -6.98
C ALA A 239 15.55 4.26 -6.26
N MET A 240 14.35 3.69 -6.23
CA MET A 240 14.07 2.41 -5.56
C MET A 240 14.04 1.28 -6.58
N THR A 241 14.85 0.24 -6.38
CA THR A 241 14.82 -0.98 -7.20
C THR A 241 14.21 -2.12 -6.40
N THR A 242 13.15 -2.73 -6.93
CA THR A 242 12.49 -3.88 -6.29
C THR A 242 13.29 -5.16 -6.48
N PRO A 243 13.03 -6.22 -5.70
CA PRO A 243 13.62 -7.55 -5.92
C PRO A 243 13.31 -8.19 -7.28
N ALA A 244 12.42 -7.60 -8.09
CA ALA A 244 12.14 -8.03 -9.46
C ALA A 244 13.03 -7.32 -10.49
N GLY A 245 13.86 -6.34 -10.07
CA GLY A 245 14.64 -5.49 -10.96
C GLY A 245 13.82 -4.38 -11.63
N ILE A 246 12.74 -3.92 -10.99
CA ILE A 246 11.97 -2.74 -11.43
C ILE A 246 12.45 -1.52 -10.66
N THR A 247 12.84 -0.45 -11.34
CA THR A 247 13.31 0.79 -10.74
C THR A 247 12.23 1.88 -10.80
N TYR A 248 11.92 2.47 -9.65
CA TYR A 248 11.04 3.63 -9.48
C TYR A 248 11.89 4.86 -9.16
N THR A 249 11.71 5.95 -9.91
CA THR A 249 12.47 7.19 -9.71
C THR A 249 11.56 8.27 -9.11
N PHE A 250 11.77 8.59 -7.84
CA PHE A 250 11.02 9.56 -7.05
C PHE A 250 11.75 10.90 -6.95
N ASP A 251 11.47 11.79 -7.89
CA ASP A 251 12.16 13.07 -8.05
C ASP A 251 11.21 14.23 -8.42
N VAL A 252 9.91 14.09 -8.13
CA VAL A 252 8.94 15.19 -8.25
C VAL A 252 8.53 15.65 -6.86
N TYR A 253 9.13 16.74 -6.38
CA TYR A 253 8.88 17.28 -5.03
C TYR A 253 7.55 18.02 -4.89
N ARG A 254 6.73 17.67 -3.88
CA ARG A 254 5.51 18.41 -3.52
C ARG A 254 5.33 18.48 -2.01
N GLU A 255 4.70 19.56 -1.55
CA GLU A 255 4.31 19.74 -0.14
C GLU A 255 2.80 19.88 -0.01
N ARG A 256 2.28 19.45 1.14
CA ARG A 256 0.88 19.65 1.56
C ARG A 256 0.84 20.10 3.00
N ALA A 257 -0.06 21.02 3.32
CA ALA A 257 -0.36 21.33 4.70
C ALA A 257 -0.85 20.06 5.41
N TYR A 258 -0.46 19.88 6.67
CA TYR A 258 -0.94 18.81 7.51
C TYR A 258 -1.40 19.40 8.84
N ALA A 259 -2.30 18.72 9.54
CA ALA A 259 -2.79 19.25 10.81
C ALA A 259 -1.65 19.47 11.79
N SER A 260 -1.71 20.55 12.56
CA SER A 260 -0.73 20.78 13.62
C SER A 260 -0.90 19.77 14.75
N VAL A 261 0.16 19.55 15.52
CA VAL A 261 0.11 18.70 16.71
C VAL A 261 0.26 19.54 17.97
N GLU A 262 -0.54 19.26 19.00
CA GLU A 262 -0.52 19.94 20.28
C GLU A 262 -0.06 19.02 21.42
N ALA A 263 0.89 19.50 22.22
CA ALA A 263 1.38 18.84 23.42
C ALA A 263 1.87 19.86 24.45
N GLY A 264 1.48 19.68 25.72
CA GLY A 264 1.94 20.52 26.83
C GLY A 264 1.75 22.03 26.60
N GLY A 265 0.62 22.42 26.00
CA GLY A 265 0.27 23.81 25.68
C GLY A 265 0.99 24.43 24.47
N ASN A 266 1.83 23.68 23.75
CA ASN A 266 2.48 24.14 22.53
C ASN A 266 1.86 23.50 21.29
N THR A 267 1.74 24.28 20.22
CA THR A 267 1.31 23.84 18.90
C THR A 267 2.51 23.75 17.96
N ASN A 268 2.64 22.65 17.23
CA ASN A 268 3.61 22.53 16.15
C ASN A 268 2.93 22.36 14.80
N LEU A 269 3.18 23.30 13.87
CA LEU A 269 2.67 23.25 12.51
C LEU A 269 3.40 22.17 11.69
N ARG A 270 2.66 21.36 10.94
CA ARG A 270 3.21 20.23 10.17
C ARG A 270 2.87 20.32 8.70
N LYS A 271 3.65 19.62 7.89
CA LYS A 271 3.40 19.41 6.46
C LYS A 271 3.76 18.00 6.06
N VAL A 272 3.09 17.48 5.04
CA VAL A 272 3.54 16.26 4.36
C VAL A 272 4.41 16.66 3.18
N VAL A 273 5.54 16.00 3.06
CA VAL A 273 6.44 16.13 1.91
C VAL A 273 6.34 14.86 1.09
N TYR A 274 6.11 15.02 -0.21
CA TYR A 274 6.03 13.95 -1.20
C TYR A 274 7.17 14.08 -2.21
N LEU A 275 7.71 12.93 -2.62
CA LEU A 275 8.54 12.75 -3.80
C LEU A 275 7.80 11.78 -4.71
N LEU A 276 7.11 12.30 -5.73
CA LEU A 276 6.34 11.49 -6.68
C LEU A 276 7.27 10.84 -7.69
N ALA A 277 6.87 9.68 -8.21
CA ALA A 277 7.61 9.03 -9.26
C ALA A 277 7.51 9.81 -10.58
N SER A 278 8.63 10.19 -11.19
CA SER A 278 8.64 10.64 -12.59
C SER A 278 8.64 9.47 -13.57
N SER A 279 9.24 8.35 -13.19
CA SER A 279 9.32 7.17 -14.04
C SER A 279 9.39 5.85 -13.28
N ILE A 280 8.92 4.79 -13.93
CA ILE A 280 9.17 3.39 -13.58
C ILE A 280 9.84 2.74 -14.78
N ALA A 281 10.93 2.02 -14.57
CA ALA A 281 11.65 1.30 -15.61
C ALA A 281 11.87 -0.16 -15.21
N ASP A 282 11.80 -1.07 -16.17
CA ASP A 282 12.18 -2.46 -15.96
C ASP A 282 13.63 -2.72 -16.43
N ARG A 283 14.10 -3.93 -16.16
CA ARG A 283 15.43 -4.43 -16.55
C ARG A 283 15.65 -4.57 -18.07
N TYR A 284 14.62 -4.37 -18.90
CA TYR A 284 14.70 -4.40 -20.37
C TYR A 284 14.75 -3.00 -21.00
N GLY A 285 14.64 -1.94 -20.19
CA GLY A 285 14.60 -0.56 -20.65
C GLY A 285 13.21 -0.09 -21.10
N ASN A 286 12.15 -0.89 -20.86
CA ASN A 286 10.79 -0.34 -20.95
C ASN A 286 10.59 0.63 -19.80
N ALA A 287 9.87 1.72 -20.05
CA ALA A 287 9.58 2.70 -19.02
C ALA A 287 8.17 3.27 -19.15
N VAL A 288 7.60 3.62 -17.99
CA VAL A 288 6.38 4.41 -17.86
C VAL A 288 6.74 5.73 -17.18
N THR A 289 6.33 6.85 -17.77
CA THR A 289 6.57 8.20 -17.27
C THR A 289 5.26 8.81 -16.78
N TYR A 290 5.35 9.52 -15.65
CA TYR A 290 4.28 10.31 -15.08
C TYR A 290 4.59 11.79 -15.26
N THR A 291 3.62 12.55 -15.78
CA THR A 291 3.70 14.01 -15.77
C THR A 291 2.70 14.58 -14.80
N TYR A 292 3.05 15.71 -14.19
CA TYR A 292 2.23 16.36 -13.18
C TYR A 292 2.03 17.84 -13.53
N ASP A 293 0.95 18.43 -13.04
CA ASP A 293 0.80 19.89 -13.04
C ASP A 293 1.62 20.57 -11.92
N ASP A 294 1.48 21.88 -11.80
CA ASP A 294 2.18 22.72 -10.82
C ASP A 294 1.87 22.34 -9.37
N VAL A 295 0.64 21.94 -9.07
CA VAL A 295 0.24 21.50 -7.73
C VAL A 295 0.56 20.03 -7.46
N GLY A 296 0.93 19.23 -8.46
CA GLY A 296 1.36 17.84 -8.30
C GLY A 296 0.30 16.78 -8.59
N ARG A 297 -0.76 17.14 -9.33
CA ARG A 297 -1.76 16.18 -9.83
C ARG A 297 -1.28 15.56 -11.15
N PRO A 298 -1.43 14.24 -11.35
CA PRO A 298 -0.97 13.58 -12.57
C PRO A 298 -1.78 14.04 -13.79
N THR A 299 -1.10 14.43 -14.87
CA THR A 299 -1.72 14.90 -16.12
C THR A 299 -1.56 13.90 -17.28
N SER A 300 -0.51 13.07 -17.24
CA SER A 300 -0.31 11.98 -18.19
C SER A 300 0.42 10.81 -17.54
N ILE A 301 0.05 9.59 -17.95
CA ILE A 301 0.74 8.34 -17.66
C ILE A 301 1.00 7.68 -19.01
N ARG A 302 2.27 7.56 -19.41
CA ARG A 302 2.61 7.11 -20.76
C ARG A 302 3.82 6.18 -20.78
N ASP A 303 3.85 5.26 -21.73
CA ASP A 303 5.05 4.48 -21.98
C ASP A 303 6.08 5.23 -22.82
N ASN A 304 7.33 4.77 -22.78
CA ASN A 304 8.41 5.30 -23.60
C ASN A 304 8.36 4.84 -25.07
N GLY A 305 7.57 3.81 -25.37
CA GLY A 305 7.31 3.34 -26.74
C GLY A 305 6.31 4.22 -27.53
N GLY A 306 5.58 5.12 -26.85
CA GLY A 306 4.60 6.03 -27.44
C GLY A 306 3.27 5.39 -27.83
N GLY A 307 3.06 4.11 -27.51
CA GLY A 307 1.87 3.35 -27.88
C GLY A 307 0.77 3.35 -26.81
N ARG A 308 1.11 3.68 -25.56
CA ARG A 308 0.17 3.69 -24.43
C ARG A 308 0.23 5.04 -23.72
N GLU A 309 -0.88 5.77 -23.70
CA GLU A 309 -1.00 7.03 -22.97
C GLU A 309 -2.40 7.19 -22.37
N ILE A 310 -2.43 7.57 -21.09
CA ILE A 310 -3.62 8.04 -20.38
C ILE A 310 -3.45 9.54 -20.15
N ARG A 311 -4.44 10.35 -20.55
CA ARG A 311 -4.46 11.79 -20.31
C ARG A 311 -5.55 12.16 -19.31
N LEU A 312 -5.19 12.96 -18.32
CA LEU A 312 -6.08 13.41 -17.25
C LEU A 312 -6.37 14.90 -17.41
N THR A 313 -7.65 15.27 -17.33
CA THR A 313 -8.12 16.66 -17.48
C THR A 313 -8.86 17.09 -16.23
N TYR A 314 -8.49 18.24 -15.69
CA TYR A 314 -9.08 18.82 -14.48
C TYR A 314 -9.93 20.05 -14.82
N ASP A 315 -10.89 20.36 -13.95
CA ASP A 315 -11.65 21.62 -14.00
C ASP A 315 -10.72 22.82 -13.81
N ALA A 316 -10.84 23.78 -14.73
CA ALA A 316 -10.01 24.97 -14.83
C ALA A 316 -10.54 26.17 -14.03
N THR A 317 -11.76 26.11 -13.49
CA THR A 317 -12.46 27.31 -12.99
C THR A 317 -12.37 27.51 -11.48
N SER A 318 -12.60 26.48 -10.65
CA SER A 318 -12.48 26.64 -9.18
C SER A 318 -12.32 25.35 -8.38
N SER A 319 -12.92 24.24 -8.80
CA SER A 319 -12.90 23.00 -8.02
C SER A 319 -11.55 22.27 -8.09
N ARG A 320 -10.80 22.46 -9.20
CA ARG A 320 -9.54 21.77 -9.47
C ARG A 320 -9.69 20.24 -9.35
N LEU A 321 -10.88 19.70 -9.62
CA LEU A 321 -11.16 18.26 -9.61
C LEU A 321 -11.02 17.66 -11.02
N LEU A 322 -10.72 16.36 -11.10
CA LEU A 322 -10.60 15.60 -12.34
C LEU A 322 -11.98 15.57 -12.99
N THR A 323 -12.10 16.00 -14.23
CA THR A 323 -13.36 15.97 -14.96
C THR A 323 -13.42 14.79 -15.93
N SER A 324 -12.27 14.44 -16.51
CA SER A 324 -12.18 13.30 -17.42
C SER A 324 -10.78 12.71 -17.48
N ALA A 325 -10.74 11.41 -17.77
CA ALA A 325 -9.54 10.71 -18.18
C ALA A 325 -9.79 10.05 -19.54
N SER A 326 -8.80 10.05 -20.43
CA SER A 326 -8.98 9.55 -21.79
C SER A 326 -7.79 8.76 -22.30
N VAL A 327 -8.09 7.80 -23.17
CA VAL A 327 -7.13 7.01 -23.93
C VAL A 327 -7.46 7.08 -25.40
N THR A 328 -6.43 7.24 -26.22
CA THR A 328 -6.55 7.18 -27.67
C THR A 328 -6.14 5.79 -28.14
N VAL A 329 -7.10 5.04 -28.71
CA VAL A 329 -6.89 3.68 -29.18
C VAL A 329 -6.80 3.70 -30.70
N ALA A 330 -5.66 3.28 -31.24
CA ALA A 330 -5.49 3.01 -32.65
C ALA A 330 -5.78 1.53 -32.93
N ILE A 331 -6.80 1.25 -33.74
CA ILE A 331 -7.15 -0.11 -34.16
C ILE A 331 -6.72 -0.25 -35.63
N PRO A 332 -5.89 -1.25 -36.00
CA PRO A 332 -5.49 -1.45 -37.40
C PRO A 332 -6.70 -1.54 -38.33
N GLY A 333 -6.73 -0.70 -39.38
CA GLY A 333 -7.82 -0.66 -40.35
C GLY A 333 -9.08 0.08 -39.88
N GLN A 334 -9.06 0.75 -38.72
CA GLN A 334 -10.15 1.62 -38.26
C GLN A 334 -9.66 3.03 -37.93
N SER A 335 -10.60 3.98 -37.88
CA SER A 335 -10.32 5.32 -37.35
C SER A 335 -9.96 5.24 -35.87
N THR A 336 -8.94 5.97 -35.46
CA THR A 336 -8.58 6.17 -34.05
C THR A 336 -9.81 6.55 -33.22
N GLN A 337 -10.02 5.85 -32.10
CA GLN A 337 -11.13 6.12 -31.18
C GLN A 337 -10.59 6.65 -29.86
N THR A 338 -11.27 7.64 -29.28
CA THR A 338 -11.00 8.10 -27.92
C THR A 338 -12.03 7.50 -26.97
N ARG A 339 -11.57 6.79 -25.95
CA ARG A 339 -12.40 6.35 -24.82
C ARG A 339 -12.22 7.34 -23.69
N THR A 340 -13.32 7.78 -23.08
CA THR A 340 -13.32 8.81 -22.05
C THR A 340 -14.15 8.38 -20.86
N TRP A 341 -13.53 8.42 -19.69
CA TRP A 341 -14.18 8.28 -18.39
C TRP A 341 -14.50 9.67 -17.86
N ARG A 342 -15.69 9.83 -17.26
CA ARG A 342 -16.15 11.11 -16.72
C ARG A 342 -16.39 10.99 -15.22
N TYR A 343 -15.96 12.00 -14.49
CA TYR A 343 -16.02 12.04 -13.03
C TYR A 343 -16.94 13.18 -12.61
N ALA A 344 -17.91 12.89 -11.76
CA ALA A 344 -18.81 13.89 -11.20
C ALA A 344 -18.86 13.80 -9.68
N TYR A 345 -19.15 14.94 -9.05
CA TYR A 345 -19.03 15.12 -7.61
C TYR A 345 -20.30 15.73 -7.04
N GLU A 346 -20.56 15.42 -5.78
CA GLU A 346 -21.60 16.06 -4.98
C GLU A 346 -21.01 16.57 -3.67
N ASN A 347 -21.56 17.66 -3.14
CA ASN A 347 -21.15 18.14 -1.83
C ASN A 347 -21.85 17.34 -0.73
N GLY A 348 -21.10 16.92 0.29
CA GLY A 348 -21.66 16.39 1.53
C GLY A 348 -22.35 17.49 2.35
N ALA A 349 -22.97 17.11 3.47
CA ALA A 349 -23.58 18.06 4.40
C ALA A 349 -22.57 19.04 5.04
N ASP A 350 -21.29 18.69 5.03
CA ASP A 350 -20.16 19.54 5.40
C ASP A 350 -19.77 20.57 4.31
N GLY A 351 -20.44 20.54 3.16
CA GLY A 351 -20.19 21.43 2.02
C GLY A 351 -18.98 21.02 1.17
N LEU A 352 -18.40 19.84 1.43
CA LEU A 352 -17.17 19.39 0.79
C LEU A 352 -17.47 18.42 -0.36
N PRO A 353 -16.76 18.54 -1.50
CA PRO A 353 -17.01 17.67 -2.64
C PRO A 353 -16.62 16.23 -2.32
N ARG A 354 -17.41 15.28 -2.84
CA ARG A 354 -17.16 13.83 -2.79
C ARG A 354 -17.45 13.25 -4.17
N LEU A 355 -16.65 12.26 -4.60
CA LEU A 355 -16.84 11.60 -5.89
C LEU A 355 -18.18 10.87 -5.89
N LYS A 356 -19.11 11.27 -6.75
CA LYS A 356 -20.47 10.72 -6.82
C LYS A 356 -20.61 9.67 -7.91
N THR A 357 -20.11 9.95 -9.11
CA THR A 357 -20.14 8.99 -10.21
C THR A 357 -18.86 8.94 -11.01
N VAL A 358 -18.60 7.75 -11.55
CA VAL A 358 -17.62 7.53 -12.63
C VAL A 358 -18.37 6.90 -13.80
N THR A 359 -18.64 7.69 -14.83
CA THR A 359 -19.31 7.21 -16.06
C THR A 359 -18.28 6.60 -17.00
N LEU A 360 -18.52 5.37 -17.44
CA LEU A 360 -17.68 4.64 -18.37
C LEU A 360 -17.80 5.18 -19.81
N PRO A 361 -16.89 4.79 -20.72
CA PRO A 361 -16.90 5.30 -22.10
C PRO A 361 -18.16 5.01 -22.92
N ASP A 362 -19.00 4.06 -22.49
CA ASP A 362 -20.28 3.74 -23.13
C ASP A 362 -21.40 4.73 -22.78
N THR A 363 -21.13 5.70 -21.89
CA THR A 363 -22.04 6.75 -21.42
C THR A 363 -23.27 6.29 -20.62
N ALA A 364 -23.54 4.99 -20.57
CA ALA A 364 -24.70 4.42 -19.88
C ALA A 364 -24.30 3.74 -18.57
N SER A 365 -23.14 3.10 -18.53
CA SER A 365 -22.65 2.40 -17.36
C SER A 365 -21.87 3.33 -16.44
N GLN A 366 -22.12 3.23 -15.14
CA GLN A 366 -21.49 4.09 -14.15
C GLN A 366 -21.27 3.38 -12.82
N TRP A 367 -20.18 3.74 -12.16
CA TRP A 367 -20.06 3.56 -10.72
C TRP A 367 -20.79 4.69 -10.00
N ILE A 368 -21.47 4.38 -8.90
CA ILE A 368 -22.15 5.36 -8.04
C ILE A 368 -21.71 5.16 -6.59
N PHE A 369 -21.45 6.25 -5.87
CA PHE A 369 -21.02 6.25 -4.48
C PHE A 369 -21.96 7.07 -3.60
N ASP A 370 -22.50 6.44 -2.55
CA ASP A 370 -23.34 7.08 -1.55
C ASP A 370 -22.69 6.97 -0.16
N TYR A 371 -22.10 8.05 0.35
CA TYR A 371 -21.27 8.05 1.59
C TYR A 371 -22.03 8.26 2.90
N HIS A 372 -23.36 8.24 2.86
CA HIS A 372 -24.26 8.34 4.00
C HIS A 372 -25.46 7.41 3.78
N TYR A 373 -25.19 6.19 3.34
CA TYR A 373 -26.24 5.25 2.99
C TYR A 373 -26.89 4.64 4.23
N ASN A 374 -28.20 4.86 4.40
CA ASN A 374 -29.02 4.18 5.39
C ASN A 374 -30.05 3.32 4.64
N ALA A 375 -30.05 2.02 4.91
CA ALA A 375 -31.01 1.12 4.28
C ALA A 375 -32.45 1.45 4.74
N PRO A 376 -33.47 1.27 3.88
CA PRO A 376 -34.86 1.41 4.32
C PRO A 376 -35.14 0.51 5.54
N GLY A 377 -35.60 1.10 6.63
CA GLY A 377 -35.87 0.38 7.88
C GLY A 377 -34.62 -0.02 8.68
N ASP A 378 -33.47 0.60 8.42
CA ASP A 378 -32.25 0.39 9.23
C ASP A 378 -32.55 0.62 10.72
N PRO A 379 -32.41 -0.39 11.59
CA PRO A 379 -32.66 -0.22 13.02
C PRO A 379 -31.63 0.68 13.71
N ASP A 380 -30.51 0.96 13.03
CA ASP A 380 -29.39 1.69 13.61
C ASP A 380 -28.76 2.66 12.59
N PRO A 381 -29.51 3.71 12.17
CA PRO A 381 -29.10 4.61 11.12
C PRO A 381 -27.82 5.37 11.49
N VAL A 382 -26.96 5.56 10.50
CA VAL A 382 -25.69 6.29 10.64
C VAL A 382 -25.97 7.79 10.58
N PRO A 383 -25.46 8.59 11.55
CA PRO A 383 -25.55 10.05 11.49
C PRO A 383 -24.73 10.60 10.32
N ASP A 384 -25.15 11.71 9.71
CA ASP A 384 -24.42 12.35 8.61
C ASP A 384 -23.22 13.16 9.12
N THR A 385 -22.27 12.46 9.75
CA THR A 385 -21.01 13.01 10.27
C THR A 385 -19.82 12.58 9.43
N TYR A 386 -20.04 11.94 8.28
CA TYR A 386 -18.98 11.34 7.44
C TYR A 386 -17.98 10.53 8.30
N LEU A 387 -16.68 10.66 8.05
CA LEU A 387 -15.61 10.00 8.79
C LEU A 387 -15.12 10.80 10.01
N TYR A 388 -15.84 11.83 10.45
CA TYR A 388 -15.40 12.67 11.57
C TYR A 388 -15.60 11.96 12.92
N VAL A 389 -14.55 11.96 13.75
CA VAL A 389 -14.53 11.36 15.09
C VAL A 389 -14.22 12.43 16.13
N GLN A 390 -15.02 12.49 17.19
CA GLN A 390 -14.78 13.38 18.32
C GLN A 390 -14.10 12.62 19.47
N TYR A 391 -12.86 12.99 19.76
CA TYR A 391 -12.10 12.49 20.91
C TYR A 391 -12.37 13.30 22.18
N LEU A 392 -12.29 12.64 23.34
CA LEU A 392 -12.52 13.20 24.66
C LEU A 392 -11.37 12.84 25.63
N PRO A 393 -10.85 13.81 26.41
CA PRO A 393 -11.19 15.24 26.39
C PRO A 393 -10.67 15.97 25.12
N PRO A 394 -11.36 17.04 24.64
CA PRO A 394 -11.10 17.64 23.32
C PRO A 394 -9.76 18.36 23.10
N LYS A 395 -8.86 18.51 24.09
CA LYS A 395 -7.52 19.13 24.01
C LYS A 395 -6.81 19.04 25.38
N PRO A 396 -5.46 19.06 25.44
CA PRO A 396 -4.73 18.29 26.44
C PRO A 396 -4.96 18.82 27.86
N SER A 397 -5.39 17.94 28.75
CA SER A 397 -5.02 18.07 30.15
C SER A 397 -3.53 17.75 30.24
N ASN A 398 -2.82 18.38 31.16
CA ASN A 398 -1.44 18.08 31.57
C ASN A 398 -1.22 16.64 32.11
N ASN A 399 -2.18 15.73 31.89
CA ASN A 399 -2.20 14.38 32.41
C ASN A 399 -2.63 13.38 31.31
N GLU A 400 -1.84 13.32 30.23
CA GLU A 400 -2.04 12.50 29.01
C GLU A 400 -1.81 10.98 29.23
N CYS A 401 -1.86 10.55 30.49
CA CYS A 401 -1.76 9.15 30.91
C CYS A 401 -3.11 8.42 30.94
N ALA A 402 -4.21 9.14 30.73
CA ALA A 402 -5.49 8.53 30.44
C ALA A 402 -5.61 8.32 28.92
N ALA A 403 -5.94 7.09 28.51
CA ALA A 403 -6.32 6.82 27.13
C ALA A 403 -7.51 7.70 26.77
N ALA A 404 -7.40 8.51 25.72
CA ALA A 404 -8.51 9.32 25.26
C ALA A 404 -9.69 8.41 24.91
N THR A 405 -10.91 8.84 25.16
CA THR A 405 -12.10 8.14 24.65
C THR A 405 -12.57 8.82 23.37
N PHE A 406 -13.47 8.19 22.63
CA PHE A 406 -14.13 8.81 21.49
C PHE A 406 -15.64 8.61 21.61
N GLN A 407 -16.40 9.59 21.11
CA GLN A 407 -17.84 9.42 20.93
C GLN A 407 -18.10 8.30 19.92
N PRO A 408 -19.18 7.51 20.09
CA PRO A 408 -19.58 6.53 19.08
C PRO A 408 -19.68 7.19 17.70
N ALA A 409 -18.84 6.73 16.78
CA ALA A 409 -18.79 7.24 15.41
C ALA A 409 -18.99 6.09 14.44
N ARG A 410 -19.79 6.34 13.41
CA ARG A 410 -20.17 5.37 12.40
C ARG A 410 -20.11 6.00 11.03
N PHE A 411 -19.90 5.16 10.03
CA PHE A 411 -19.85 5.56 8.63
C PHE A 411 -20.47 4.44 7.80
N SER A 412 -21.21 4.79 6.76
CA SER A 412 -21.77 3.82 5.82
C SER A 412 -21.61 4.31 4.40
N MET A 413 -21.35 3.36 3.51
CA MET A 413 -21.22 3.63 2.08
C MET A 413 -21.95 2.57 1.28
N ARG A 414 -22.71 2.99 0.27
CA ARG A 414 -23.18 2.11 -0.81
C ARG A 414 -22.38 2.41 -2.06
N ILE A 415 -21.89 1.36 -2.71
CA ILE A 415 -21.30 1.42 -4.05
C ILE A 415 -22.22 0.66 -5.00
N THR A 416 -22.65 1.31 -6.08
CA THR A 416 -23.35 0.65 -7.19
C THR A 416 -22.37 0.38 -8.31
N HIS A 417 -22.24 -0.90 -8.68
CA HIS A 417 -21.41 -1.38 -9.78
C HIS A 417 -22.07 -1.03 -11.14
N PRO A 418 -21.29 -0.80 -12.21
CA PRO A 418 -21.77 -0.62 -13.58
C PRO A 418 -22.78 -1.67 -14.10
N SER A 419 -22.80 -2.87 -13.49
CA SER A 419 -23.75 -3.95 -13.81
C SER A 419 -25.09 -3.84 -13.06
N GLY A 420 -25.23 -2.90 -12.13
CA GLY A 420 -26.40 -2.74 -11.25
C GLY A 420 -26.29 -3.44 -9.89
N ALA A 421 -25.24 -4.23 -9.65
CA ALA A 421 -25.00 -4.83 -8.33
C ALA A 421 -24.68 -3.74 -7.28
N ASN A 422 -25.10 -3.95 -6.04
CA ASN A 422 -24.84 -3.03 -4.92
C ASN A 422 -23.98 -3.69 -3.84
N GLY A 423 -23.06 -2.91 -3.29
CA GLY A 423 -22.26 -3.26 -2.12
C GLY A 423 -22.53 -2.24 -1.02
N ASP A 424 -23.12 -2.70 0.09
CA ASP A 424 -23.39 -1.90 1.29
C ASP A 424 -22.35 -2.20 2.36
N PHE A 425 -21.60 -1.17 2.73
CA PHE A 425 -20.53 -1.25 3.71
C PHE A 425 -20.90 -0.39 4.92
N ARG A 426 -20.91 -1.00 6.11
CA ARG A 426 -21.11 -0.29 7.38
C ARG A 426 -19.86 -0.40 8.24
N PHE A 427 -19.45 0.72 8.79
CA PHE A 427 -18.26 0.87 9.60
C PHE A 427 -18.62 1.45 10.96
N ALA A 428 -17.90 1.00 11.98
CA ALA A 428 -17.96 1.57 13.32
C ALA A 428 -16.56 1.87 13.81
N MET A 429 -16.40 3.01 14.48
CA MET A 429 -15.15 3.35 15.13
C MET A 429 -14.90 2.38 16.28
N GLY A 430 -13.76 1.70 16.23
CA GLY A 430 -13.35 0.70 17.21
C GLY A 430 -11.94 0.96 17.72
N ARG A 431 -11.67 0.47 18.93
CA ARG A 431 -10.34 0.47 19.55
C ARG A 431 -9.82 -0.96 19.60
N GLN A 432 -8.59 -1.19 19.16
CA GLN A 432 -7.86 -2.46 19.32
C GLN A 432 -6.80 -2.28 20.41
N GLN A 433 -6.74 -3.18 21.40
CA GLN A 433 -5.73 -3.11 22.47
C GLN A 433 -4.48 -3.93 22.14
N ARG A 434 -3.33 -3.43 22.57
CA ARG A 434 -2.00 -4.01 22.39
C ARG A 434 -1.46 -4.50 23.73
N THR A 435 -0.76 -5.62 23.72
CA THR A 435 0.07 -6.03 24.85
C THR A 435 1.39 -5.28 24.77
N VAL A 436 1.54 -4.20 25.55
CA VAL A 436 2.78 -3.41 25.63
C VAL A 436 3.61 -3.81 26.86
N PRO A 437 4.96 -3.83 26.77
CA PRO A 437 5.81 -4.27 27.88
C PRO A 437 5.72 -3.40 29.15
N GLN A 438 5.47 -2.09 29.05
CA GLN A 438 5.16 -1.18 30.17
C GLN A 438 4.43 0.09 29.69
N PRO A 439 3.32 0.51 30.34
CA PRO A 439 2.84 1.88 30.26
C PRO A 439 3.68 2.77 31.18
N ASN A 440 4.65 3.53 30.64
CA ASN A 440 5.48 4.45 31.45
C ASN A 440 4.71 5.75 31.76
N CYS A 441 3.66 5.63 32.56
CA CYS A 441 2.99 6.76 33.18
C CYS A 441 3.56 6.96 34.58
N PRO A 442 4.56 7.84 34.77
CA PRO A 442 5.05 8.13 36.11
C PRO A 442 3.91 8.70 36.96
N THR A 443 3.83 8.27 38.22
CA THR A 443 2.92 8.82 39.23
C THR A 443 3.23 10.31 39.43
N GLY A 444 2.46 11.20 38.80
CA GLY A 444 2.70 12.65 38.83
C GLY A 444 2.37 13.41 37.54
N GLY A 445 1.96 12.73 36.47
CA GLY A 445 1.64 13.33 35.17
C GLY A 445 2.67 12.97 34.10
N GLY A 446 2.21 12.67 32.88
CA GLY A 446 3.05 12.24 31.76
C GLY A 446 2.27 11.91 30.49
N GLN A 447 2.98 11.52 29.42
CA GLN A 447 2.44 11.06 28.13
C GLN A 447 2.81 9.58 27.91
N PHE A 448 1.98 8.82 27.19
CA PHE A 448 2.36 7.47 26.75
C PHE A 448 3.55 7.55 25.79
N LEU A 449 4.70 6.96 26.18
CA LEU A 449 5.83 6.75 25.24
C LEU A 449 5.49 5.74 24.13
N LYS A 450 4.47 4.91 24.34
CA LYS A 450 3.98 3.83 23.49
C LYS A 450 2.47 3.70 23.69
N THR A 451 1.67 3.95 22.66
CA THR A 451 0.21 3.84 22.77
C THR A 451 -0.21 2.36 22.85
N PRO A 452 -0.96 1.96 23.89
CA PRO A 452 -1.37 0.57 24.08
C PRO A 452 -2.59 0.19 23.24
N TYR A 453 -2.99 1.01 22.28
CA TYR A 453 -4.15 0.76 21.44
C TYR A 453 -3.99 1.35 20.03
N VAL A 454 -4.90 0.98 19.14
CA VAL A 454 -5.08 1.53 17.79
C VAL A 454 -6.56 1.80 17.58
N ASP A 455 -6.88 2.99 17.10
CA ASP A 455 -8.24 3.46 16.85
C ASP A 455 -8.49 3.51 15.34
N THR A 456 -9.54 2.83 14.87
CA THR A 456 -9.84 2.76 13.43
C THR A 456 -11.32 2.56 13.16
N TYR A 457 -11.78 2.96 11.97
CA TYR A 457 -13.06 2.53 11.45
C TYR A 457 -12.94 1.08 11.00
N SER A 458 -13.57 0.18 11.73
CA SER A 458 -13.61 -1.24 11.41
C SER A 458 -14.87 -1.56 10.60
N LEU A 459 -14.73 -2.33 9.51
CA LEU A 459 -15.87 -2.83 8.76
C LEU A 459 -16.72 -3.73 9.67
N ALA A 460 -17.96 -3.33 9.95
CA ALA A 460 -18.91 -4.06 10.78
C ALA A 460 -19.77 -5.03 9.95
N SER A 461 -20.14 -4.63 8.74
CA SER A 461 -20.88 -5.50 7.81
C SER A 461 -20.65 -5.12 6.34
N LYS A 462 -20.59 -6.14 5.48
CA LYS A 462 -20.65 -6.04 4.02
C LYS A 462 -21.90 -6.75 3.55
N THR A 463 -22.74 -6.11 2.76
CA THR A 463 -23.88 -6.77 2.08
C THR A 463 -23.74 -6.58 0.58
N LEU A 464 -23.79 -7.68 -0.15
CA LEU A 464 -23.86 -7.65 -1.61
C LEU A 464 -25.28 -8.00 -2.04
N SER A 465 -25.83 -7.22 -2.96
CA SER A 465 -27.13 -7.50 -3.57
C SER A 465 -27.11 -7.26 -5.08
N ASP A 466 -27.94 -8.01 -5.79
CA ASP A 466 -28.22 -7.79 -7.21
C ASP A 466 -29.66 -7.29 -7.41
N THR A 467 -30.06 -7.12 -8.67
CA THR A 467 -31.41 -6.65 -9.02
C THR A 467 -32.50 -7.71 -8.79
N ALA A 468 -32.17 -8.91 -8.30
CA ALA A 468 -33.10 -10.03 -8.11
C ALA A 468 -33.50 -10.25 -6.64
N ASP A 469 -33.34 -9.23 -5.78
CA ASP A 469 -33.63 -9.25 -4.33
C ASP A 469 -32.85 -10.32 -3.53
N THR A 470 -31.82 -10.94 -4.11
CA THR A 470 -30.92 -11.82 -3.37
C THR A 470 -29.80 -11.01 -2.73
N SER A 471 -29.60 -11.18 -1.43
CA SER A 471 -28.53 -10.50 -0.70
C SER A 471 -27.68 -11.47 0.10
N SER A 472 -26.37 -11.27 0.07
CA SER A 472 -25.40 -11.97 0.92
C SER A 472 -24.78 -10.97 1.89
N THR A 473 -24.90 -11.23 3.19
CA THR A 473 -24.36 -10.35 4.25
C THR A 473 -23.28 -11.06 5.05
N TRP A 474 -22.11 -10.45 5.11
CA TRP A 474 -21.03 -10.78 6.04
C TRP A 474 -21.07 -9.83 7.22
N ARG A 475 -20.86 -10.34 8.43
CA ARG A 475 -20.78 -9.55 9.66
C ARG A 475 -19.45 -9.79 10.34
N TYR A 476 -18.86 -8.74 10.89
CA TYR A 476 -17.53 -8.80 11.48
C TYR A 476 -17.61 -8.32 12.94
N ALA A 477 -17.00 -9.08 13.83
CA ALA A 477 -16.86 -8.73 15.22
C ALA A 477 -15.38 -8.80 15.61
N TYR A 478 -14.82 -7.67 16.00
CA TYR A 478 -13.43 -7.55 16.45
C TYR A 478 -13.43 -7.59 17.98
N ALA A 479 -12.87 -8.64 18.55
CA ALA A 479 -12.91 -8.93 19.98
C ALA A 479 -11.54 -8.71 20.63
N ILE A 480 -11.54 -7.89 21.67
CA ILE A 480 -10.37 -7.62 22.51
C ILE A 480 -10.39 -8.55 23.72
N GLY A 481 -9.25 -9.15 24.07
CA GLY A 481 -9.07 -9.80 25.37
C GLY A 481 -9.70 -11.19 25.50
N THR A 482 -10.19 -11.78 24.42
CA THR A 482 -10.70 -13.16 24.40
C THR A 482 -9.60 -14.21 24.53
N CYS A 483 -8.33 -13.79 24.45
CA CYS A 483 -7.17 -14.66 24.62
C CYS A 483 -5.92 -13.87 25.09
N THR A 484 -5.01 -14.56 25.78
CA THR A 484 -3.77 -13.96 26.29
C THR A 484 -2.83 -13.62 25.13
N ARG A 485 -2.39 -12.35 25.04
CA ARG A 485 -1.44 -11.87 24.02
C ARG A 485 -1.93 -11.99 22.57
N CYS A 486 -3.24 -11.97 22.37
CA CYS A 486 -3.85 -11.96 21.04
C CYS A 486 -5.16 -11.18 20.99
N THR A 487 -5.58 -10.88 19.77
CA THR A 487 -6.89 -10.32 19.42
C THR A 487 -7.54 -11.22 18.36
N ASN A 488 -8.87 -11.25 18.34
CA ASN A 488 -9.63 -12.11 17.44
C ASN A 488 -10.60 -11.29 16.60
N THR A 489 -10.75 -11.69 15.34
CA THR A 489 -11.81 -11.23 14.45
C THR A 489 -12.69 -12.41 14.08
N VAL A 490 -13.99 -12.30 14.31
CA VAL A 490 -14.98 -13.30 13.91
C VAL A 490 -15.77 -12.75 12.73
N MET A 491 -15.67 -13.42 11.59
CA MET A 491 -16.50 -13.16 10.41
C MET A 491 -17.62 -14.19 10.34
N THR A 492 -18.87 -13.73 10.42
CA THR A 492 -20.07 -14.56 10.20
C THR A 492 -20.41 -14.55 8.72
N GLN A 493 -20.57 -15.75 8.15
CA GLN A 493 -20.90 -15.96 6.74
C GLN A 493 -22.38 -15.67 6.44
N PRO A 494 -22.74 -15.40 5.17
CA PRO A 494 -24.13 -15.21 4.75
C PRO A 494 -25.06 -16.34 5.19
N GLY A 495 -26.30 -15.96 5.56
CA GLY A 495 -27.31 -16.90 6.05
C GLY A 495 -26.99 -17.55 7.40
N ASN A 496 -25.99 -17.04 8.13
CA ASN A 496 -25.44 -17.68 9.34
C ASN A 496 -24.97 -19.12 9.08
N SER A 497 -24.47 -19.40 7.86
CA SER A 497 -23.99 -20.72 7.43
C SER A 497 -22.74 -21.20 8.18
N GLY A 498 -22.04 -20.31 8.88
CA GLY A 498 -20.87 -20.61 9.68
C GLY A 498 -20.08 -19.36 10.05
N THR A 499 -18.92 -19.56 10.66
CA THR A 499 -18.00 -18.47 11.04
C THR A 499 -16.56 -18.78 10.65
N VAL A 500 -15.79 -17.73 10.40
CA VAL A 500 -14.33 -17.78 10.29
C VAL A 500 -13.74 -16.89 11.37
N THR A 501 -12.93 -17.47 12.25
CA THR A 501 -12.20 -16.74 13.30
C THR A 501 -10.75 -16.58 12.88
N TYR A 502 -10.27 -15.34 12.85
CA TYR A 502 -8.86 -15.01 12.69
C TYR A 502 -8.31 -14.58 14.05
N ARG A 503 -7.16 -15.13 14.45
CA ARG A 503 -6.46 -14.74 15.68
C ARG A 503 -5.10 -14.18 15.34
N PHE A 504 -4.77 -13.03 15.89
CA PHE A 504 -3.52 -12.34 15.65
C PHE A 504 -2.80 -12.09 16.97
N SER A 505 -1.46 -12.05 16.93
CA SER A 505 -0.70 -11.56 18.07
C SER A 505 -0.95 -10.07 18.24
N ASN A 506 -1.16 -9.62 19.47
CA ASN A 506 -1.19 -8.20 19.82
C ASN A 506 0.05 -7.78 20.62
N VAL A 507 1.11 -8.60 20.61
CA VAL A 507 2.35 -8.35 21.35
C VAL A 507 3.21 -7.35 20.61
N TYR A 508 3.32 -6.16 21.19
CA TYR A 508 3.99 -5.02 20.57
C TYR A 508 5.43 -4.82 21.06
N GLY A 509 6.29 -4.41 20.13
CA GLY A 509 7.58 -3.77 20.39
C GLY A 509 8.75 -4.70 20.68
N ALA A 510 9.94 -4.29 20.26
CA ALA A 510 11.20 -4.92 20.66
C ALA A 510 11.44 -4.71 22.17
N THR A 511 11.95 -5.78 22.78
CA THR A 511 12.19 -6.03 24.21
C THR A 511 12.56 -4.80 25.06
N LEU A 512 11.90 -4.65 26.21
CA LEU A 512 12.44 -3.98 27.40
C LEU A 512 12.99 -5.06 28.35
N ALA A 513 14.16 -4.79 28.94
CA ALA A 513 14.85 -5.71 29.85
C ALA A 513 13.92 -6.29 30.93
N GLY A 514 13.70 -7.61 30.90
CA GLY A 514 13.35 -8.39 32.10
C GLY A 514 11.94 -8.99 32.22
N THR A 515 10.94 -8.65 31.39
CA THR A 515 9.56 -9.18 31.60
C THR A 515 8.88 -9.81 30.38
N THR A 516 9.48 -9.70 29.19
CA THR A 516 9.06 -10.44 27.99
C THR A 516 10.25 -11.25 27.49
N PRO A 517 10.06 -12.52 27.04
CA PRO A 517 11.12 -13.21 26.33
C PRO A 517 11.59 -12.32 25.18
N ALA A 518 12.89 -12.05 25.14
CA ALA A 518 13.47 -11.14 24.18
C ALA A 518 13.09 -11.53 22.75
N GLY A 519 12.48 -10.59 22.02
CA GLY A 519 12.16 -10.80 20.60
C GLY A 519 10.88 -11.56 20.25
N SER A 520 9.91 -11.59 21.18
CA SER A 520 8.59 -12.23 21.00
C SER A 520 7.51 -11.33 20.39
N ALA A 521 7.82 -10.08 20.05
CA ALA A 521 6.86 -9.17 19.41
C ALA A 521 6.67 -9.52 17.93
N ILE A 522 5.44 -9.86 17.60
CA ILE A 522 4.98 -10.28 16.28
C ILE A 522 3.58 -9.71 16.04
N GLU A 523 3.35 -8.46 16.46
CA GLU A 523 2.04 -7.82 16.37
C GLU A 523 1.44 -7.89 14.96
N GLY A 524 0.17 -8.27 14.91
CA GLY A 524 -0.61 -8.48 13.70
C GLY A 524 -0.16 -9.64 12.82
N GLN A 525 0.78 -10.47 13.27
CA GLN A 525 1.00 -11.77 12.63
C GLN A 525 -0.19 -12.70 12.94
N LEU A 526 -0.74 -13.31 11.90
CA LEU A 526 -1.85 -14.26 11.99
C LEU A 526 -1.38 -15.54 12.68
N LEU A 527 -1.91 -15.83 13.87
CA LEU A 527 -1.61 -17.00 14.70
C LEU A 527 -2.46 -18.21 14.33
N ASP A 528 -3.76 -18.04 14.12
CA ASP A 528 -4.59 -19.08 13.49
C ASP A 528 -5.81 -18.55 12.74
N THR A 529 -6.30 -19.37 11.83
CA THR A 529 -7.61 -19.22 11.17
C THR A 529 -8.43 -20.46 11.48
N ILE A 530 -9.66 -20.28 11.97
CA ILE A 530 -10.55 -21.36 12.37
C ILE A 530 -11.89 -21.21 11.63
N THR A 531 -12.28 -22.22 10.85
CA THR A 531 -13.55 -22.27 10.14
C THR A 531 -14.52 -23.19 10.87
N ARG A 532 -15.73 -22.69 11.14
CA ARG A 532 -16.81 -23.44 11.79
C ARG A 532 -18.08 -23.43 10.95
N ASP A 533 -18.87 -24.48 11.07
CA ASP A 533 -20.22 -24.55 10.50
C ASP A 533 -21.26 -23.79 11.35
N SER A 534 -22.52 -23.83 10.92
CA SER A 534 -23.65 -23.21 11.62
C SER A 534 -23.94 -23.80 13.01
N ASN A 535 -23.47 -25.01 13.30
CA ASN A 535 -23.59 -25.67 14.60
C ASN A 535 -22.37 -25.40 15.50
N ASN A 536 -21.48 -24.49 15.08
CA ASN A 536 -20.23 -24.16 15.76
C ASN A 536 -19.22 -25.33 15.82
N ALA A 537 -19.36 -26.34 14.96
CA ALA A 537 -18.39 -27.41 14.82
C ALA A 537 -17.17 -26.94 14.01
N GLU A 538 -15.96 -27.21 14.51
CA GLU A 538 -14.71 -26.84 13.84
C GLU A 538 -14.46 -27.76 12.63
N LEU A 539 -14.51 -27.19 11.43
CA LEU A 539 -14.28 -27.90 10.17
C LEU A 539 -12.80 -27.94 9.79
N ASN A 540 -12.13 -26.80 10.01
CA ASN A 540 -10.75 -26.58 9.61
C ASN A 540 -10.07 -25.57 10.54
N ARG A 541 -8.81 -25.82 10.89
CA ARG A 541 -7.94 -24.87 11.59
C ARG A 541 -6.58 -24.82 10.92
N VAL A 542 -6.08 -23.62 10.67
CA VAL A 542 -4.71 -23.38 10.20
C VAL A 542 -3.98 -22.58 11.27
N ALA A 543 -3.00 -23.18 11.94
CA ALA A 543 -2.21 -22.55 12.99
C ALA A 543 -0.79 -22.25 12.51
N ASN A 544 -0.34 -21.02 12.72
CA ASN A 544 0.94 -20.50 12.27
C ASN A 544 1.88 -20.30 13.46
N THR A 545 3.15 -20.65 13.28
CA THR A 545 4.23 -20.31 14.21
C THR A 545 5.30 -19.58 13.45
N TYR A 546 5.78 -18.47 13.98
CA TYR A 546 6.83 -17.65 13.36
C TYR A 546 8.15 -17.82 14.09
N VAL A 547 9.23 -17.56 13.38
CA VAL A 547 10.55 -17.43 14.01
C VAL A 547 10.52 -16.22 14.96
N THR A 548 11.00 -16.39 16.18
CA THR A 548 11.13 -15.32 17.19
C THR A 548 12.53 -15.36 17.80
N GLY A 549 12.97 -14.25 18.40
CA GLY A 549 14.30 -14.13 19.00
C GLY A 549 14.78 -12.69 19.06
N VAL A 550 15.86 -12.45 19.82
CA VAL A 550 16.35 -11.11 20.17
C VAL A 550 16.51 -10.21 18.94
N ASP A 551 15.92 -9.02 19.02
CA ASP A 551 15.73 -8.12 17.89
C ASP A 551 16.80 -7.02 17.78
N LEU A 552 18.06 -7.42 17.57
CA LEU A 552 19.21 -6.50 17.49
C LEU A 552 19.60 -6.19 16.03
N SER A 553 19.97 -4.95 15.75
CA SER A 553 20.45 -4.52 14.43
C SER A 553 21.84 -5.07 14.10
N GLY A 554 22.07 -5.42 12.82
CA GLY A 554 23.39 -5.82 12.32
C GLY A 554 23.89 -7.20 12.81
N ILE A 555 23.08 -7.96 13.56
CA ILE A 555 23.44 -9.28 14.08
C ILE A 555 22.45 -10.33 13.54
N PRO A 556 22.91 -11.50 13.08
CA PRO A 556 22.04 -12.62 12.76
C PRO A 556 21.13 -12.98 13.93
N LEU A 557 19.88 -13.33 13.64
CA LEU A 557 18.98 -13.84 14.66
C LEU A 557 19.53 -15.17 15.20
N THR A 558 19.68 -15.31 16.52
CA THR A 558 20.31 -16.50 17.13
C THR A 558 19.70 -17.80 16.59
N GLY A 559 20.54 -18.65 15.99
CA GLY A 559 20.12 -19.92 15.38
C GLY A 559 19.70 -19.83 13.91
N TYR A 560 19.79 -18.66 13.27
CA TYR A 560 19.42 -18.43 11.88
C TYR A 560 20.50 -17.62 11.13
N PRO A 561 20.63 -17.78 9.80
CA PRO A 561 21.65 -17.09 9.01
C PRO A 561 21.22 -15.69 8.50
N PHE A 562 19.97 -15.30 8.74
CA PHE A 562 19.41 -14.00 8.37
C PHE A 562 19.44 -13.01 9.54
N PRO A 563 19.42 -11.69 9.30
CA PRO A 563 19.50 -10.67 10.34
C PRO A 563 18.22 -10.65 11.16
N ALA A 564 18.26 -10.14 12.39
CA ALA A 564 17.03 -9.96 13.14
C ALA A 564 16.10 -8.87 12.56
N ARG A 565 16.65 -7.96 11.72
CA ARG A 565 15.99 -6.78 11.15
C ARG A 565 16.30 -6.58 9.66
N TYR A 566 15.36 -6.03 8.91
CA TYR A 566 15.54 -5.57 7.51
C TYR A 566 16.29 -4.24 7.43
N GLY A 567 16.29 -3.48 8.52
CA GLY A 567 16.92 -2.17 8.63
C GLY A 567 16.48 -1.44 9.89
N LEU A 568 16.90 -0.20 10.04
CA LEU A 568 16.56 0.66 11.17
C LEU A 568 15.48 1.68 10.80
N GLY A 569 14.30 1.55 11.40
CA GLY A 569 13.27 2.60 11.36
C GLY A 569 13.68 3.79 12.24
N GLY A 570 13.48 5.00 11.73
CA GLY A 570 13.94 6.23 12.40
C GLY A 570 12.88 6.92 13.28
N GLY A 571 11.59 6.74 12.98
CA GLY A 571 10.53 7.56 13.59
C GLY A 571 9.24 6.82 13.95
N GLY A 572 9.01 5.61 13.44
CA GLY A 572 7.83 4.82 13.78
C GLY A 572 7.81 4.41 15.25
N ASP A 573 6.63 4.36 15.84
CA ASP A 573 6.48 3.81 17.19
C ASP A 573 6.59 2.28 17.16
N ASP A 574 6.39 1.61 16.03
CA ASP A 574 6.52 0.16 15.91
C ASP A 574 7.90 -0.31 15.44
N PRO A 575 8.80 -0.71 16.36
CA PRO A 575 10.11 -1.23 15.94
C PRO A 575 10.04 -2.61 15.27
N SER A 576 8.87 -3.28 15.27
CA SER A 576 8.68 -4.60 14.67
C SER A 576 8.40 -4.57 13.16
N SER A 577 8.09 -3.40 12.58
CA SER A 577 7.95 -3.21 11.12
C SER A 577 9.24 -3.62 10.39
N GLY A 578 10.38 -3.30 11.01
CA GLY A 578 11.70 -3.68 10.54
C GLY A 578 12.17 -5.06 10.98
N SER A 579 11.40 -5.86 11.72
CA SER A 579 11.85 -7.17 12.22
C SER A 579 11.65 -8.29 11.20
N VAL A 580 12.65 -9.17 11.07
CA VAL A 580 12.59 -10.37 10.21
C VAL A 580 12.00 -11.53 11.01
N ARG A 581 10.74 -11.86 10.76
CA ARG A 581 9.98 -12.91 11.49
C ARG A 581 9.29 -13.86 10.50
N PRO A 582 10.04 -14.64 9.71
CA PRO A 582 9.46 -15.54 8.73
C PRO A 582 8.62 -16.62 9.40
N LEU A 583 7.64 -17.15 8.65
CA LEU A 583 6.81 -18.26 9.07
C LEU A 583 7.68 -19.51 9.28
N LYS A 584 7.68 -20.09 10.49
CA LYS A 584 8.43 -21.30 10.83
C LYS A 584 7.64 -22.57 10.55
N SER A 585 6.38 -22.61 10.94
CA SER A 585 5.53 -23.77 10.67
C SER A 585 4.07 -23.40 10.51
N VAL A 586 3.36 -24.24 9.75
CA VAL A 586 1.91 -24.23 9.58
C VAL A 586 1.38 -25.60 9.95
N VAL A 587 0.38 -25.66 10.83
CA VAL A 587 -0.34 -26.87 11.17
C VAL A 587 -1.78 -26.70 10.72
N THR A 588 -2.23 -27.53 9.80
CA THR A 588 -3.60 -27.57 9.31
C THR A 588 -4.30 -28.79 9.87
N THR A 589 -5.34 -28.59 10.67
CA THR A 589 -6.24 -29.67 11.11
C THR A 589 -7.54 -29.54 10.34
N GLN A 590 -7.85 -30.53 9.49
CA GLN A 590 -9.06 -30.58 8.69
C GLN A 590 -9.82 -31.86 9.02
N GLN A 591 -11.04 -31.72 9.56
CA GLN A 591 -11.89 -32.87 9.94
C GLN A 591 -11.16 -33.93 10.79
N GLY A 592 -10.30 -33.50 11.72
CA GLY A 592 -9.52 -34.39 12.59
C GLY A 592 -8.21 -34.93 12.00
N VAL A 593 -7.91 -34.65 10.73
CA VAL A 593 -6.63 -34.99 10.09
C VAL A 593 -5.66 -33.82 10.18
N THR A 594 -4.43 -34.08 10.63
CA THR A 594 -3.40 -33.04 10.80
C THR A 594 -2.35 -33.10 9.70
N PHE A 595 -2.11 -31.97 9.04
CA PHE A 595 -1.03 -31.73 8.09
C PHE A 595 -0.08 -30.70 8.69
N THR A 596 1.23 -30.94 8.61
CA THR A 596 2.24 -29.98 9.08
C THR A 596 3.14 -29.59 7.93
N LYS A 597 3.43 -28.29 7.82
CA LYS A 597 4.51 -27.72 6.99
C LYS A 597 5.51 -27.07 7.94
N LEU A 598 6.76 -27.53 7.93
CA LEU A 598 7.84 -27.01 8.74
C LEU A 598 8.96 -26.49 7.84
N HIS A 599 9.27 -25.20 7.93
CA HIS A 599 10.47 -24.62 7.33
C HIS A 599 11.65 -24.88 8.28
N LYS A 600 12.46 -25.88 7.95
CA LYS A 600 13.55 -26.40 8.81
C LYS A 600 14.74 -25.45 8.81
N THR A 601 15.10 -24.96 7.64
CA THR A 601 16.24 -24.06 7.44
C THR A 601 15.84 -22.91 6.51
N PHE A 602 16.59 -21.81 6.63
CA PHE A 602 16.41 -20.60 5.85
C PHE A 602 17.76 -20.13 5.33
N ASP A 603 17.77 -19.32 4.28
CA ASP A 603 18.96 -18.60 3.83
C ASP A 603 19.13 -17.23 4.49
N ALA A 604 20.13 -16.47 4.07
CA ALA A 604 20.44 -15.14 4.60
C ALA A 604 19.36 -14.06 4.32
N LEU A 605 18.42 -14.32 3.41
CA LEU A 605 17.28 -13.47 3.09
C LEU A 605 15.98 -13.97 3.75
N ALA A 606 16.10 -14.90 4.71
CA ALA A 606 14.97 -15.52 5.41
C ALA A 606 14.01 -16.32 4.50
N ARG A 607 14.50 -16.80 3.35
CA ARG A 607 13.73 -17.68 2.46
C ARG A 607 13.93 -19.14 2.88
N PRO A 608 12.87 -19.97 2.91
CA PRO A 608 13.01 -21.38 3.28
C PRO A 608 13.90 -22.15 2.29
N LEU A 609 14.87 -22.90 2.81
CA LEU A 609 15.74 -23.80 2.05
C LEU A 609 15.25 -25.24 2.15
N GLU A 610 14.90 -25.72 3.35
CA GLU A 610 14.33 -27.05 3.56
C GLU A 610 12.92 -26.95 4.14
N VAL A 611 11.97 -27.62 3.48
CA VAL A 611 10.56 -27.61 3.84
C VAL A 611 10.06 -29.04 4.00
N GLU A 612 9.86 -29.44 5.25
CA GLU A 612 9.25 -30.73 5.58
C GLU A 612 7.73 -30.60 5.61
N ARG A 613 7.05 -31.53 4.93
CA ARG A 613 5.60 -31.64 4.93
C ARG A 613 5.23 -33.03 5.44
N SER A 614 4.41 -33.10 6.48
CA SER A 614 3.95 -34.36 7.06
C SER A 614 2.43 -34.43 7.14
N SER A 615 1.92 -35.66 7.03
CA SER A 615 0.51 -36.03 7.14
C SER A 615 0.43 -37.47 7.66
N PRO A 616 -0.77 -38.01 7.97
CA PRO A 616 -0.89 -39.43 8.31
C PRO A 616 -0.44 -40.39 7.19
N LEU A 617 -0.32 -39.90 5.95
CA LEU A 617 0.15 -40.70 4.81
C LEU A 617 1.69 -40.73 4.70
N GLY A 618 2.41 -39.98 5.52
CA GLY A 618 3.86 -39.92 5.53
C GLY A 618 4.42 -38.50 5.51
N THR A 619 5.74 -38.43 5.41
CA THR A 619 6.54 -37.20 5.42
C THR A 619 7.34 -37.08 4.14
N LYS A 620 7.49 -35.86 3.64
CA LYS A 620 8.43 -35.51 2.57
C LYS A 620 9.17 -34.22 2.92
N THR A 621 10.42 -34.12 2.52
CA THR A 621 11.25 -32.92 2.68
C THR A 621 11.63 -32.41 1.31
N GLU A 622 11.28 -31.15 1.01
CA GLU A 622 11.69 -30.47 -0.20
C GLU A 622 12.87 -29.54 0.10
N THR A 623 13.92 -29.59 -0.73
CA THR A 623 15.06 -28.67 -0.64
C THR A 623 15.01 -27.73 -1.84
N THR A 624 15.06 -26.43 -1.58
CA THR A 624 15.03 -25.37 -2.60
C THR A 624 16.36 -24.63 -2.64
N ALA A 625 16.94 -24.50 -3.83
CA ALA A 625 18.04 -23.58 -4.10
C ALA A 625 17.50 -22.33 -4.82
N TYR A 626 18.06 -21.17 -4.49
CA TYR A 626 17.73 -19.90 -5.14
C TYR A 626 18.97 -19.35 -5.85
N VAL A 627 18.73 -18.66 -6.96
CA VAL A 627 19.71 -17.85 -7.68
C VAL A 627 19.31 -16.38 -7.56
N ASP A 628 20.26 -15.54 -7.20
CA ASP A 628 20.07 -14.08 -7.04
C ASP A 628 21.08 -13.34 -7.94
N ASP A 629 20.63 -12.34 -8.68
CA ASP A 629 21.47 -11.37 -9.36
C ASP A 629 21.50 -10.08 -8.54
N LYS A 630 22.55 -9.92 -7.72
CA LYS A 630 22.71 -8.74 -6.86
C LYS A 630 23.15 -7.50 -7.61
N GLN A 631 23.68 -7.62 -8.83
CA GLN A 631 24.05 -6.47 -9.63
C GLN A 631 22.82 -5.78 -10.21
N ARG A 632 21.80 -6.55 -10.62
CA ARG A 632 20.51 -6.05 -11.11
C ARG A 632 19.40 -6.03 -10.06
N TRP A 633 19.72 -6.50 -8.86
CA TRP A 633 18.80 -6.65 -7.73
C TRP A 633 17.58 -7.51 -8.05
N ILE A 634 17.84 -8.68 -8.66
CA ILE A 634 16.84 -9.70 -8.94
C ILE A 634 17.02 -10.81 -7.90
N LEU A 635 16.05 -10.97 -7.01
CA LEU A 635 16.13 -11.93 -5.91
C LEU A 635 15.02 -12.98 -6.00
N GLY A 636 15.30 -14.17 -5.46
CA GLY A 636 14.27 -15.20 -5.22
C GLY A 636 13.94 -16.06 -6.44
N LEU A 637 14.81 -16.09 -7.45
CA LEU A 637 14.64 -17.00 -8.57
C LEU A 637 14.88 -18.43 -8.07
N VAL A 638 13.85 -19.28 -8.14
CA VAL A 638 13.97 -20.69 -7.77
C VAL A 638 14.84 -21.38 -8.81
N ASP A 639 15.98 -21.90 -8.41
CA ASP A 639 16.93 -22.60 -9.28
C ASP A 639 16.54 -24.08 -9.35
N THR A 640 16.62 -24.78 -8.22
CA THR A 640 16.26 -26.19 -8.14
C THR A 640 15.34 -26.47 -6.95
N VAL A 641 14.46 -27.46 -7.11
CA VAL A 641 13.70 -28.07 -6.02
C VAL A 641 13.88 -29.59 -6.10
N THR A 642 14.46 -30.18 -5.06
CA THR A 642 14.54 -31.64 -4.90
C THR A 642 13.64 -32.10 -3.76
N ASN A 643 13.39 -33.41 -3.66
CA ASN A 643 12.77 -33.97 -2.47
C ASN A 643 13.43 -35.29 -2.05
N ASP A 644 13.33 -35.63 -0.78
CA ASP A 644 13.88 -36.85 -0.18
C ASP A 644 13.27 -38.16 -0.71
N VAL A 645 12.08 -38.11 -1.32
CA VAL A 645 11.42 -39.27 -1.94
C VAL A 645 12.00 -39.56 -3.35
N LEU A 646 12.53 -38.55 -4.03
CA LEU A 646 13.18 -38.62 -5.35
C LEU A 646 14.49 -37.81 -5.34
N PRO A 647 15.49 -38.19 -4.52
CA PRO A 647 16.64 -37.34 -4.22
C PRO A 647 17.56 -37.09 -5.43
N LEU A 648 17.50 -37.95 -6.45
CA LEU A 648 18.33 -37.87 -7.65
C LEU A 648 17.66 -37.15 -8.83
N ASN A 649 16.38 -36.78 -8.71
CA ASN A 649 15.64 -36.13 -9.78
C ASN A 649 15.02 -34.82 -9.27
N PRO A 650 15.52 -33.64 -9.70
CA PRO A 650 14.89 -32.39 -9.34
C PRO A 650 13.43 -32.39 -9.82
N VAL A 651 12.52 -32.03 -8.93
CA VAL A 651 11.12 -31.79 -9.25
C VAL A 651 10.99 -30.52 -10.10
N VAL A 652 11.89 -29.56 -9.86
CA VAL A 652 12.05 -28.33 -10.62
C VAL A 652 13.55 -28.10 -10.82
N ASP A 653 13.97 -27.82 -12.04
CA ASP A 653 15.30 -27.35 -12.40
C ASP A 653 15.14 -26.26 -13.47
N ASN A 654 15.42 -25.02 -13.07
CA ASN A 654 15.18 -23.81 -13.83
C ASN A 654 16.51 -23.22 -14.29
N ARG A 655 16.54 -22.70 -15.53
CA ARG A 655 17.64 -21.84 -15.97
C ARG A 655 17.14 -20.46 -16.29
N TYR A 656 17.96 -19.48 -15.93
CA TYR A 656 17.67 -18.07 -16.16
C TYR A 656 18.71 -17.44 -17.09
N ASP A 657 18.28 -16.49 -17.91
CA ASP A 657 19.21 -15.61 -18.62
C ASP A 657 19.81 -14.54 -17.69
N ALA A 658 20.70 -13.70 -18.22
CA ALA A 658 21.34 -12.62 -17.48
C ALA A 658 20.37 -11.52 -16.99
N LEU A 659 19.11 -11.54 -17.42
CA LEU A 659 18.05 -10.63 -16.98
C LEU A 659 17.07 -11.35 -16.05
N GLY A 660 17.35 -12.58 -15.61
CA GLY A 660 16.46 -13.32 -14.72
C GLY A 660 15.17 -13.79 -15.39
N ASN A 661 15.15 -13.94 -16.72
CA ASN A 661 14.05 -14.63 -17.42
C ASN A 661 14.25 -16.12 -17.35
N LEU A 662 13.17 -16.85 -17.05
CA LEU A 662 13.16 -18.30 -17.15
C LEU A 662 13.28 -18.72 -18.62
N ILE A 663 14.38 -19.38 -18.97
CA ILE A 663 14.68 -19.84 -20.35
C ILE A 663 14.52 -21.36 -20.51
N GLU A 664 14.57 -22.12 -19.43
CA GLU A 664 14.41 -23.58 -19.44
C GLU A 664 13.79 -24.04 -18.11
N VAL A 665 12.89 -25.03 -18.19
CA VAL A 665 12.31 -25.71 -17.03
C VAL A 665 12.34 -27.21 -17.27
N THR A 666 13.02 -27.95 -16.39
CA THR A 666 12.92 -29.39 -16.32
C THR A 666 12.04 -29.78 -15.13
N VAL A 667 10.86 -30.36 -15.41
CA VAL A 667 9.98 -30.93 -14.39
C VAL A 667 9.98 -32.45 -14.53
N VAL A 668 10.61 -33.15 -13.59
CA VAL A 668 10.51 -34.61 -13.56
C VAL A 668 9.17 -35.00 -12.92
N ARG A 669 8.21 -35.43 -13.75
CA ARG A 669 7.01 -36.10 -13.23
C ARG A 669 7.36 -37.55 -12.86
N PRO A 670 7.03 -38.04 -11.66
CA PRO A 670 7.19 -39.46 -11.36
C PRO A 670 6.37 -40.27 -12.37
N HIS A 671 7.02 -41.21 -13.05
CA HIS A 671 6.33 -42.19 -13.89
C HIS A 671 5.29 -42.94 -13.05
N ARG A 672 4.02 -42.94 -13.48
CA ARG A 672 3.03 -43.84 -12.89
C ARG A 672 3.42 -45.28 -13.27
N PRO A 673 3.38 -46.25 -12.35
CA PRO A 673 3.61 -47.66 -12.67
C PRO A 673 2.65 -48.23 -13.73
N THR A 674 1.50 -47.57 -13.96
CA THR A 674 0.50 -47.97 -14.96
C THR A 674 0.96 -47.77 -16.39
N ASP A 675 1.87 -46.83 -16.64
CA ASP A 675 2.30 -46.50 -18.00
C ASP A 675 3.25 -47.57 -18.57
N ASP A 676 3.94 -48.31 -17.70
CA ASP A 676 4.80 -49.44 -18.10
C ASP A 676 3.96 -50.70 -18.42
N VAL A 677 2.79 -50.85 -17.77
CA VAL A 677 1.83 -51.91 -18.09
C VAL A 677 1.15 -51.64 -19.43
N GLU A 678 0.74 -50.40 -19.71
CA GLU A 678 0.17 -50.03 -21.02
C GLU A 678 1.21 -50.04 -22.14
N ARG A 679 2.47 -49.62 -21.90
CA ARG A 679 3.56 -49.77 -22.88
C ARG A 679 3.86 -51.23 -23.18
N ARG A 680 3.90 -52.11 -22.17
CA ARG A 680 4.07 -53.56 -22.37
C ARG A 680 2.86 -54.20 -23.05
N ARG A 681 1.64 -53.71 -22.78
CA ARG A 681 0.41 -54.16 -23.45
C ARG A 681 0.37 -53.75 -24.92
N HIS A 682 0.72 -52.51 -25.24
CA HIS A 682 0.85 -52.03 -26.62
C HIS A 682 2.04 -52.63 -27.37
N ALA A 683 3.14 -52.99 -26.70
CA ALA A 683 4.24 -53.74 -27.30
C ALA A 683 3.82 -55.19 -27.61
N ARG A 684 3.06 -55.84 -26.72
CA ARG A 684 2.52 -57.20 -26.95
C ARG A 684 1.40 -57.23 -28.00
N GLU A 685 0.57 -56.20 -28.09
CA GLU A 685 -0.45 -56.07 -29.14
C GLU A 685 0.15 -55.76 -30.52
N ARG A 686 1.25 -54.98 -30.57
CA ARG A 686 2.04 -54.78 -31.80
C ARG A 686 2.76 -56.06 -32.23
N HIS A 687 3.20 -56.89 -31.28
CA HIS A 687 3.83 -58.17 -31.61
C HIS A 687 2.81 -59.19 -32.13
N ARG A 688 1.60 -59.24 -31.55
CA ARG A 688 0.49 -60.09 -32.04
C ARG A 688 -0.08 -59.65 -33.40
N ARG A 689 -0.02 -58.35 -33.75
CA ARG A 689 -0.38 -57.89 -35.11
C ARG A 689 0.63 -58.27 -36.20
N CYS A 690 1.83 -58.72 -35.84
CA CYS A 690 2.81 -59.21 -36.82
C CYS A 690 2.65 -60.71 -37.13
N GLU A 691 1.81 -61.45 -36.41
CA GLU A 691 1.54 -62.89 -36.64
C GLU A 691 0.35 -63.14 -37.60
N HIS A 692 -0.23 -62.09 -38.21
CA HIS A 692 -1.40 -62.24 -39.09
C HIS A 692 -1.28 -61.64 -40.49
N ASP A 693 -0.19 -60.95 -40.82
CA ASP A 693 0.02 -60.42 -42.17
C ASP A 693 1.40 -60.86 -42.70
N ASP A 694 1.40 -62.01 -43.38
CA ASP A 694 2.48 -62.49 -44.25
C ASP A 694 2.66 -61.50 -45.42
N ALA A 695 3.62 -60.57 -45.31
CA ALA A 695 4.36 -60.00 -46.46
C ALA A 695 5.34 -58.85 -46.12
N ARG A 696 5.38 -58.28 -44.90
CA ARG A 696 6.19 -57.06 -44.65
C ARG A 696 7.20 -57.14 -43.49
N CYS A 697 7.79 -58.30 -43.26
CA CYS A 697 8.70 -58.52 -42.10
C CYS A 697 10.18 -58.70 -42.45
N VAL A 698 10.69 -58.11 -43.55
CA VAL A 698 12.12 -58.24 -43.92
C VAL A 698 12.94 -56.96 -43.74
N GLN A 699 12.33 -55.80 -43.47
CA GLN A 699 13.09 -54.53 -43.37
C GLN A 699 13.29 -53.97 -41.94
N ALA A 700 12.72 -54.60 -40.91
CA ALA A 700 12.80 -54.10 -39.52
C ALA A 700 13.86 -54.78 -38.65
N ARG A 701 14.65 -55.74 -39.17
CA ARG A 701 15.64 -56.49 -38.38
C ARG A 701 17.04 -55.85 -38.29
N HIS A 702 17.30 -54.72 -38.94
CA HIS A 702 18.66 -54.12 -38.98
C HIS A 702 18.89 -52.85 -38.14
N SER A 703 17.90 -52.33 -37.41
CA SER A 703 18.04 -51.04 -36.68
C SER A 703 17.88 -51.14 -35.15
N ALA A 704 17.90 -52.34 -34.56
CA ALA A 704 17.71 -52.53 -33.11
C ALA A 704 18.97 -53.06 -32.37
N LEU A 705 20.15 -52.89 -32.97
CA LEU A 705 21.45 -53.11 -32.33
C LEU A 705 22.36 -51.91 -32.62
N ALA A 706 22.04 -50.77 -32.01
CA ALA A 706 22.92 -49.62 -31.77
C ALA A 706 22.37 -48.81 -30.59
#